data_AF-A0A654ZTF6-F1
#
_entry.id   AF-A0A654ZTF6-F1
#
_cell.length_a   1.000
_cell.length_b   1.000
_cell.length_c   1.000
_cell.angle_alpha   90.00
_cell.angle_beta   90.00
_cell.angle_gamma   90.00
#
_symmetry.space_group_name_H-M   'P 1'
#
loop_
_entity.id
_entity.type
_entity.pdbx_description
1 polymer ?
#
loop_
_entity_poly.entity_id
_entity_poly.type
_entity_poly.pdbx_seq_one_letter_code
_entity_poly.pdbx_strand_id
1 'polypeptide(L)'
;MLDEGVPGERIRVVRRVHLRYEGTDTAIPVQLAEIETMATAFESSHRALYTFLLDRPLIAEAISVEATGLTDQPDLSQLGDQANDTTGSSETVRIYSNGLWRDAPLRRREAMRPGDVLTGPAIIAEANATTVVDDGWQATMTETGHLLAQRVVTPPRPDAATRAGFEAGFEADPVLLEIFNNLFMSIAEQMGFRLEATAQSVNIRERLDFSCALFDPDGNLVANAPHIPVHLGSMGTTVKEVIRRRLSGMKPGDVYAVNDPYHGGTHLPDITVITPVFNTGGEDVLFFVASRGHHAEIGGITPGSMPADSREIHEEGVLFDNWLLAENGRFREAETRRLLTEAPFGSRNPDTNLADLRAQIAANQKGVDEVGKMIDHFGRDVVAAYMRHVQDNAEEAVRRVIDRLDNGAYRYRMDSGATIAVRITVDRAARSATIDFTGTSAQLDTNFNAPTSVVNAAVLYVFRTLVADDIPLNDGCLRPLRIVVPEGSRLAPTHPAAVVAGNVETSQAITGALFAALGVQAEGSGTMNNVTFGNERHQYYETVGSGSGAGDGYHGASVVQTHMTNSRLTDPEVLEWRYPVLLREFAVRQGSGGAGRWRGGDGAVRRLEFTEPMTVSTLSGHRRVRPYGMAGGSPGELGRNRVERADGSTVELAGCGSTHVEPGDTLVIETPGGGGYGPASTSARRRR
;
A
#
# COMPACT_ATOMS: atom_id res chain seq x y z
N MET A 1 -23.67 -26.87 25.39
CA MET A 1 -22.83 -26.75 26.62
C MET A 1 -23.35 -27.55 27.80
N LEU A 2 -24.53 -27.28 28.38
CA LEU A 2 -25.10 -28.17 29.42
C LEU A 2 -25.35 -29.58 28.87
N ASP A 3 -25.92 -29.68 27.67
CA ASP A 3 -26.11 -30.94 26.94
C ASP A 3 -24.78 -31.61 26.51
N GLU A 4 -23.68 -30.84 26.52
CA GLU A 4 -22.31 -31.33 26.27
C GLU A 4 -21.58 -31.70 27.57
N GLY A 5 -22.27 -31.64 28.72
CA GLY A 5 -21.73 -32.04 30.02
C GLY A 5 -20.90 -30.98 30.75
N VAL A 6 -20.90 -29.72 30.31
CA VAL A 6 -20.22 -28.62 31.02
C VAL A 6 -21.05 -28.20 32.24
N PRO A 7 -20.52 -28.24 33.48
CA PRO A 7 -21.24 -27.79 34.66
C PRO A 7 -21.63 -26.31 34.58
N GLY A 8 -22.83 -25.95 35.04
CA GLY A 8 -23.39 -24.60 34.88
C GLY A 8 -22.53 -23.50 35.51
N GLU A 9 -21.94 -23.77 36.66
CA GLU A 9 -21.00 -22.89 37.38
C GLU A 9 -19.68 -22.63 36.63
N ARG A 10 -19.37 -23.45 35.63
CA ARG A 10 -18.18 -23.31 34.77
C ARG A 10 -18.48 -22.66 33.43
N ILE A 11 -19.73 -22.28 33.19
CA ILE A 11 -20.13 -21.57 31.97
C ILE A 11 -20.05 -20.07 32.24
N ARG A 12 -19.15 -19.37 31.53
CA ARG A 12 -19.16 -17.91 31.48
C ARG A 12 -19.92 -17.45 30.26
N VAL A 13 -20.83 -16.49 30.43
CA VAL A 13 -21.62 -15.94 29.33
C VAL A 13 -21.33 -14.46 29.17
N VAL A 14 -20.83 -14.07 28.01
CA VAL A 14 -20.62 -12.68 27.62
C VAL A 14 -21.69 -12.29 26.59
N ARG A 15 -22.39 -11.19 26.84
CA ARG A 15 -23.44 -10.66 25.96
C ARG A 15 -22.99 -9.33 25.41
N ARG A 16 -23.03 -9.18 24.09
CA ARG A 16 -22.66 -7.94 23.39
C ARG A 16 -23.77 -7.49 22.47
N VAL A 17 -23.96 -6.19 22.38
CA VAL A 17 -24.82 -5.54 21.38
C VAL A 17 -23.91 -4.88 20.35
N HIS A 18 -24.19 -5.14 19.09
CA HIS A 18 -23.51 -4.53 17.95
C HIS A 18 -24.27 -3.25 17.60
N LEU A 19 -23.69 -2.11 17.97
CA LEU A 19 -24.26 -0.78 17.74
C LEU A 19 -23.62 -0.12 16.53
N ARG A 20 -24.40 0.65 15.77
CA ARG A 20 -23.91 1.50 14.67
C ARG A 20 -24.74 2.77 14.58
N TYR A 21 -24.21 3.81 13.94
CA TYR A 21 -25.03 4.97 13.59
C TYR A 21 -25.99 4.61 12.45
N GLU A 22 -27.16 5.25 12.43
CA GLU A 22 -28.08 5.13 11.30
C GLU A 22 -27.38 5.51 9.98
N GLY A 23 -27.54 4.66 8.95
CA GLY A 23 -26.91 4.85 7.64
C GLY A 23 -25.40 4.55 7.57
N THR A 24 -24.81 3.90 8.57
CA THR A 24 -23.45 3.32 8.49
C THR A 24 -23.50 1.79 8.52
N ASP A 25 -22.57 1.09 7.87
CA ASP A 25 -22.59 -0.39 7.84
C ASP A 25 -21.64 -1.06 8.85
N THR A 26 -20.80 -0.30 9.56
CA THR A 26 -19.86 -0.87 10.54
C THR A 26 -20.45 -0.84 11.94
N ALA A 27 -20.73 -2.01 12.50
CA ALA A 27 -21.11 -2.17 13.89
C ALA A 27 -19.90 -2.28 14.84
N ILE A 28 -20.03 -1.67 16.01
CA ILE A 28 -19.08 -1.76 17.11
C ILE A 28 -19.74 -2.57 18.24
N PRO A 29 -19.13 -3.69 18.66
CA PRO A 29 -19.65 -4.48 19.76
C PRO A 29 -19.39 -3.77 21.10
N VAL A 30 -20.45 -3.54 21.87
CA VAL A 30 -20.39 -3.09 23.26
C VAL A 30 -21.00 -4.13 24.19
N GLN A 31 -20.58 -4.15 25.45
CA GLN A 31 -21.17 -5.06 26.42
C GLN A 31 -22.64 -4.70 26.66
N LEU A 32 -23.52 -5.70 26.67
CA LEU A 32 -24.95 -5.49 26.91
C LEU A 32 -25.14 -4.90 28.32
N ALA A 33 -25.67 -3.69 28.37
CA ALA A 33 -25.91 -2.91 29.57
C ALA A 33 -27.12 -1.97 29.35
N GLU A 34 -27.37 -1.05 30.28
CA GLU A 34 -28.36 0.02 30.08
C GLU A 34 -27.99 0.89 28.86
N ILE A 35 -29.01 1.44 28.18
CA ILE A 35 -28.86 2.15 26.91
C ILE A 35 -27.80 3.27 26.99
N GLU A 36 -27.81 4.09 28.04
CA GLU A 36 -26.84 5.19 28.21
C GLU A 36 -25.40 4.70 28.37
N THR A 37 -25.20 3.57 29.06
CA THR A 37 -23.87 2.96 29.23
C THR A 37 -23.37 2.40 27.90
N MET A 38 -24.26 1.74 27.14
CA MET A 38 -23.93 1.23 25.82
C MET A 38 -23.63 2.36 24.83
N ALA A 39 -24.41 3.45 24.86
CA ALA A 39 -24.18 4.64 24.02
C ALA A 39 -22.83 5.30 24.35
N THR A 40 -22.52 5.51 25.63
CA THR A 40 -21.22 6.06 26.06
C THR A 40 -20.05 5.16 25.66
N ALA A 41 -20.16 3.85 25.85
CA ALA A 41 -19.15 2.89 25.44
C ALA A 41 -18.96 2.86 23.91
N PHE A 42 -20.06 2.98 23.17
CA PHE A 42 -20.06 3.08 21.72
C PHE A 42 -19.39 4.38 21.26
N GLU A 43 -19.77 5.54 21.81
CA GLU A 43 -19.17 6.84 21.44
C GLU A 43 -17.68 6.89 21.76
N SER A 44 -17.26 6.36 22.91
CA SER A 44 -15.85 6.25 23.26
C SER A 44 -15.10 5.37 22.27
N SER A 45 -15.65 4.21 21.93
CA SER A 45 -15.05 3.29 20.97
C SER A 45 -15.04 3.89 19.56
N HIS A 46 -16.12 4.54 19.14
CA HIS A 46 -16.25 5.19 17.84
C HIS A 46 -15.25 6.34 17.69
N ARG A 47 -15.07 7.17 18.72
CA ARG A 47 -14.07 8.24 18.73
C ARG A 47 -12.65 7.68 18.71
N ALA A 48 -12.39 6.57 19.41
CA ALA A 48 -11.10 5.89 19.33
C ALA A 48 -10.85 5.27 17.94
N LEU A 49 -11.91 4.84 17.25
CA LEU A 49 -11.79 4.22 15.92
C LEU A 49 -11.67 5.24 14.79
N TYR A 50 -12.48 6.30 14.81
CA TYR A 50 -12.70 7.25 13.70
C TYR A 50 -12.37 8.72 14.04
N THR A 51 -11.95 9.03 15.27
CA THR A 51 -11.65 10.40 15.76
C THR A 51 -12.82 11.38 15.89
N PHE A 52 -14.00 11.07 15.36
CA PHE A 52 -15.20 11.92 15.43
C PHE A 52 -16.44 11.14 15.87
N LEU A 53 -17.53 11.88 16.14
CA LEU A 53 -18.89 11.34 16.34
C LEU A 53 -19.81 11.80 15.20
N LEU A 54 -20.91 11.07 14.99
CA LEU A 54 -21.97 11.44 14.05
C LEU A 54 -23.20 11.90 14.83
N ASP A 55 -23.87 12.93 14.33
CA ASP A 55 -25.14 13.40 14.91
C ASP A 55 -26.30 12.57 14.33
N ARG A 56 -26.41 11.31 14.76
CA ARG A 56 -27.40 10.33 14.29
C ARG A 56 -27.88 9.39 15.39
N PRO A 57 -29.08 8.81 15.26
CA PRO A 57 -29.54 7.73 16.15
C PRO A 57 -28.63 6.50 16.09
N LEU A 58 -28.55 5.77 17.21
CA LEU A 58 -27.89 4.46 17.29
C LEU A 58 -28.87 3.34 16.93
N ILE A 59 -28.41 2.40 16.11
CA ILE A 59 -29.12 1.18 15.74
C ILE A 59 -28.43 -0.01 16.41
N ALA A 60 -29.20 -0.83 17.12
CA ALA A 60 -28.78 -2.16 17.55
C ALA A 60 -28.99 -3.14 16.39
N GLU A 61 -27.92 -3.46 15.68
CA GLU A 61 -27.95 -4.33 14.51
C GLU A 61 -28.08 -5.81 14.89
N ALA A 62 -27.30 -6.23 15.89
CA ALA A 62 -27.25 -7.62 16.31
C ALA A 62 -26.95 -7.75 17.81
N ILE A 63 -27.33 -8.89 18.38
CA ILE A 63 -26.93 -9.30 19.73
C ILE A 63 -26.13 -10.59 19.59
N SER A 64 -24.90 -10.59 20.09
CA SER A 64 -24.07 -11.80 20.14
C SER A 64 -23.94 -12.29 21.58
N VAL A 65 -24.15 -13.58 21.79
CA VAL A 65 -23.98 -14.25 23.08
C VAL A 65 -22.89 -15.29 22.94
N GLU A 66 -21.80 -15.11 23.68
CA GLU A 66 -20.67 -16.02 23.73
C GLU A 66 -20.74 -16.79 25.05
N ALA A 67 -20.92 -18.11 24.98
CA ALA A 67 -20.86 -18.99 26.15
C ALA A 67 -19.55 -19.77 26.11
N THR A 68 -18.73 -19.62 27.14
CA THR A 68 -17.44 -20.29 27.30
C THR A 68 -17.53 -21.31 28.43
N GLY A 69 -17.35 -22.59 28.11
CA GLY A 69 -17.20 -23.64 29.09
C GLY A 69 -15.76 -23.69 29.57
N LEU A 70 -15.53 -23.35 30.84
CA LEU A 70 -14.20 -23.40 31.43
C LEU A 70 -13.84 -24.86 31.72
N THR A 71 -12.79 -25.38 31.10
CA THR A 71 -12.21 -26.67 31.48
C THR A 71 -11.28 -26.50 32.66
N ASP A 72 -10.98 -27.59 33.37
CA ASP A 72 -9.89 -27.54 34.34
C ASP A 72 -8.59 -27.25 33.60
N GLN A 73 -7.82 -26.31 34.12
CA GLN A 73 -6.47 -26.13 33.62
C GLN A 73 -5.70 -27.40 33.99
N PRO A 74 -4.99 -28.02 33.04
CA PRO A 74 -4.12 -29.13 33.37
C PRO A 74 -3.15 -28.68 34.46
N ASP A 75 -2.92 -29.53 35.46
CA ASP A 75 -1.93 -29.25 36.49
C ASP A 75 -0.53 -29.36 35.87
N LEU A 76 0.08 -28.20 35.61
CA LEU A 76 1.41 -28.07 35.03
C LEU A 76 2.51 -28.04 36.11
N SER A 77 2.16 -28.17 37.40
CA SER A 77 3.10 -27.98 38.52
C SER A 77 4.22 -29.02 38.58
N GLN A 78 4.06 -30.19 37.96
CA GLN A 78 5.05 -31.29 37.99
C GLN A 78 5.87 -31.46 36.70
N LEU A 79 5.72 -30.56 35.72
CA LEU A 79 6.52 -30.64 34.48
C LEU A 79 8.01 -30.39 34.72
N GLY A 80 8.35 -29.62 35.76
CA GLY A 80 9.72 -29.32 36.15
C GLY A 80 10.45 -30.46 36.88
N ASP A 81 9.73 -31.45 37.41
CA ASP A 81 10.28 -32.51 38.28
C ASP A 81 10.93 -33.67 37.51
N GLN A 82 10.85 -33.69 36.17
CA GLN A 82 11.48 -34.71 35.33
C GLN A 82 12.99 -34.46 35.10
N ALA A 83 13.74 -34.18 36.15
CA ALA A 83 15.19 -34.14 36.05
C ALA A 83 15.73 -35.57 35.89
N ASN A 84 16.41 -35.86 34.77
CA ASN A 84 17.23 -37.07 34.68
C ASN A 84 18.37 -36.98 35.70
N ASP A 85 18.72 -38.10 36.33
CA ASP A 85 19.78 -38.24 37.33
C ASP A 85 21.18 -38.14 36.71
N THR A 86 21.40 -37.13 35.86
CA THR A 86 22.70 -36.79 35.31
C THR A 86 23.31 -35.71 36.19
N THR A 87 24.24 -36.13 37.04
CA THR A 87 25.15 -35.25 37.77
C THR A 87 25.79 -34.24 36.81
N GLY A 88 25.64 -32.96 37.14
CA GLY A 88 25.96 -31.83 36.27
C GLY A 88 27.41 -31.79 35.81
N SER A 89 27.62 -32.01 34.51
CA SER A 89 28.80 -31.53 33.81
C SER A 89 28.75 -30.00 33.77
N SER A 90 29.79 -29.33 34.27
CA SER A 90 29.99 -27.89 34.10
C SER A 90 30.67 -27.67 32.75
N GLU A 91 29.91 -27.73 31.67
CA GLU A 91 30.43 -27.36 30.35
C GLU A 91 30.58 -25.84 30.29
N THR A 92 31.67 -25.38 29.70
CA THR A 92 31.89 -23.95 29.40
C THR A 92 32.02 -23.78 27.89
N VAL A 93 31.50 -22.67 27.39
CA VAL A 93 31.53 -22.31 25.98
C VAL A 93 31.96 -20.85 25.84
N ARG A 94 32.68 -20.54 24.76
CA ARG A 94 33.03 -19.14 24.46
C ARG A 94 31.84 -18.40 23.88
N ILE A 95 31.51 -17.28 24.48
CA ILE A 95 30.50 -16.34 23.97
C ILE A 95 31.10 -14.94 23.86
N TYR A 96 30.55 -14.13 22.95
CA TYR A 96 30.90 -12.72 22.82
C TYR A 96 29.81 -11.89 23.52
N SER A 97 30.17 -11.21 24.60
CA SER A 97 29.23 -10.38 25.39
C SER A 97 29.92 -9.12 25.88
N ASN A 98 29.20 -7.99 25.87
CA ASN A 98 29.72 -6.67 26.27
C ASN A 98 31.07 -6.32 25.62
N GLY A 99 31.17 -6.54 24.29
CA GLY A 99 32.33 -6.18 23.49
C GLY A 99 33.56 -7.10 23.63
N LEU A 100 33.49 -8.18 24.42
CA LEU A 100 34.61 -9.07 24.71
C LEU A 100 34.23 -10.55 24.63
N TRP A 101 35.17 -11.40 24.22
CA TRP A 101 35.02 -12.86 24.32
C TRP A 101 35.19 -13.30 25.77
N ARG A 102 34.26 -14.11 26.28
CA ARG A 102 34.25 -14.65 27.65
C ARG A 102 33.91 -16.14 27.64
N ASP A 103 34.47 -16.88 28.58
CA ASP A 103 34.03 -18.25 28.87
C ASP A 103 32.77 -18.18 29.73
N ALA A 104 31.71 -18.84 29.28
CA ALA A 104 30.40 -18.80 29.90
C ALA A 104 29.89 -20.21 30.21
N PRO A 105 29.13 -20.40 31.29
CA PRO A 105 28.52 -21.69 31.59
C PRO A 105 27.53 -22.10 30.49
N LEU A 106 27.63 -23.36 30.06
CA LEU A 106 26.63 -24.03 29.23
C LEU A 106 25.87 -25.03 30.09
N ARG A 107 24.55 -24.84 30.21
CA ARG A 107 23.65 -25.75 30.93
C ARG A 107 22.70 -26.41 29.96
N ARG A 108 22.54 -27.73 30.07
CA ARG A 108 21.46 -28.42 29.39
C ARG A 108 20.17 -28.24 30.18
N ARG A 109 19.11 -27.79 29.53
CA ARG A 109 17.81 -27.52 30.14
C ARG A 109 17.26 -28.75 30.86
N GLU A 110 17.46 -29.93 30.30
CA GLU A 110 16.99 -31.21 30.81
C GLU A 110 17.69 -31.65 32.11
N ALA A 111 18.82 -31.01 32.44
CA ALA A 111 19.57 -31.25 33.67
C ALA A 111 19.30 -30.19 34.75
N MET A 112 18.53 -29.14 34.45
CA MET A 112 18.14 -28.13 35.43
C MET A 112 16.96 -28.62 36.27
N ARG A 113 16.91 -28.21 37.53
CA ARG A 113 15.85 -28.50 38.51
C ARG A 113 15.05 -27.24 38.86
N PRO A 114 13.80 -27.36 39.32
CA PRO A 114 13.05 -26.21 39.82
C PRO A 114 13.83 -25.48 40.90
N GLY A 115 13.93 -24.16 40.79
CA GLY A 115 14.75 -23.31 41.64
C GLY A 115 16.21 -23.16 41.20
N ASP A 116 16.68 -23.89 40.18
CA ASP A 116 18.01 -23.66 39.62
C ASP A 116 18.09 -22.26 39.01
N VAL A 117 19.19 -21.59 39.32
CA VAL A 117 19.46 -20.22 38.92
C VAL A 117 20.73 -20.18 38.08
N LEU A 118 20.65 -19.53 36.92
CA LEU A 118 21.78 -19.26 36.06
C LEU A 118 21.88 -17.77 35.78
N THR A 119 22.93 -17.13 36.31
CA THR A 119 23.21 -15.71 36.06
C THR A 119 24.07 -15.58 34.81
N GLY A 120 23.71 -14.64 33.94
CA GLY A 120 24.46 -14.33 32.74
C GLY A 120 25.84 -13.72 33.04
N PRO A 121 26.79 -13.84 32.10
CA PRO A 121 26.58 -14.28 30.73
C PRO A 121 26.69 -15.82 30.64
N ALA A 122 25.65 -16.48 30.13
CA ALA A 122 25.51 -17.96 30.15
C ALA A 122 24.62 -18.48 29.01
N ILE A 123 24.71 -19.77 28.69
CA ILE A 123 23.85 -20.43 27.71
C ILE A 123 23.09 -21.59 28.37
N ILE A 124 21.79 -21.65 28.10
CA ILE A 124 20.95 -22.82 28.38
C ILE A 124 20.58 -23.45 27.03
N ALA A 125 21.03 -24.68 26.78
CA ALA A 125 20.73 -25.43 25.57
C ALA A 125 19.66 -26.48 25.85
N GLU A 126 18.74 -26.67 24.90
CA GLU A 126 17.72 -27.71 24.91
C GLU A 126 17.58 -28.33 23.52
N ALA A 127 16.88 -29.46 23.40
CA ALA A 127 16.81 -30.22 22.15
C ALA A 127 16.34 -29.40 20.92
N ASN A 128 15.54 -28.35 21.12
CA ASN A 128 14.95 -27.54 20.05
C ASN A 128 15.21 -26.02 20.19
N ALA A 129 15.99 -25.57 21.18
CA ALA A 129 16.28 -24.15 21.38
C ALA A 129 17.61 -23.92 22.12
N THR A 130 18.06 -22.66 22.09
CA THR A 130 19.23 -22.18 22.84
C THR A 130 18.88 -20.82 23.44
N THR A 131 18.78 -20.75 24.76
CA THR A 131 18.55 -19.51 25.49
C THR A 131 19.88 -18.90 25.92
N VAL A 132 20.16 -17.68 25.48
CA VAL A 132 21.32 -16.91 25.93
C VAL A 132 20.88 -16.02 27.09
N VAL A 133 21.46 -16.23 28.27
CA VAL A 133 21.23 -15.39 29.46
C VAL A 133 22.32 -14.32 29.45
N ASP A 134 21.93 -13.10 29.08
CA ASP A 134 22.87 -11.99 28.89
C ASP A 134 23.40 -11.42 30.23
N ASP A 135 24.48 -10.66 30.19
CA ASP A 135 25.05 -9.99 31.36
C ASP A 135 23.97 -9.16 32.10
N GLY A 136 23.91 -9.30 33.43
CA GLY A 136 22.92 -8.61 34.28
C GLY A 136 21.52 -9.25 34.30
N TRP A 137 21.31 -10.31 33.53
CA TRP A 137 20.12 -11.15 33.60
C TRP A 137 20.39 -12.44 34.37
N GLN A 138 19.31 -13.01 34.88
CA GLN A 138 19.30 -14.26 35.60
C GLN A 138 18.11 -15.07 35.11
N ALA A 139 18.35 -16.32 34.72
CA ALA A 139 17.31 -17.27 34.39
C ALA A 139 17.09 -18.21 35.58
N THR A 140 15.85 -18.28 36.06
CA THR A 140 15.45 -19.18 37.13
C THR A 140 14.46 -20.18 36.60
N MET A 141 14.70 -21.47 36.85
CA MET A 141 13.74 -22.51 36.50
C MET A 141 12.58 -22.50 37.51
N THR A 142 11.36 -22.28 37.03
CA THR A 142 10.16 -22.28 37.87
C THR A 142 9.73 -23.71 38.23
N GLU A 143 8.84 -23.85 39.21
CA GLU A 143 8.20 -25.13 39.58
C GLU A 143 7.51 -25.81 38.39
N THR A 144 6.89 -25.03 37.51
CA THR A 144 6.25 -25.51 36.27
C THR A 144 7.23 -25.83 35.13
N GLY A 145 8.55 -25.71 35.36
CA GLY A 145 9.56 -25.95 34.32
C GLY A 145 9.67 -24.83 33.28
N HIS A 146 9.19 -23.61 33.56
CA HIS A 146 9.49 -22.45 32.71
C HIS A 146 10.83 -21.85 33.09
N LEU A 147 11.51 -21.21 32.13
CA LEU A 147 12.65 -20.34 32.43
C LEU A 147 12.14 -18.92 32.64
N LEU A 148 12.18 -18.44 33.89
CA LEU A 148 11.88 -17.06 34.22
C LEU A 148 13.17 -16.24 34.11
N ALA A 149 13.28 -15.46 33.02
CA ALA A 149 14.38 -14.51 32.85
C ALA A 149 14.04 -13.19 33.56
N GLN A 150 14.87 -12.81 34.52
CA GLN A 150 14.74 -11.58 35.27
C GLN A 150 16.03 -10.77 35.20
N ARG A 151 15.89 -9.47 35.02
CA ARG A 151 17.03 -8.56 35.09
C ARG A 151 17.37 -8.32 36.57
N VAL A 152 18.51 -8.84 37.02
CA VAL A 152 18.94 -8.79 38.44
C VAL A 152 19.95 -7.68 38.72
N VAL A 153 20.66 -7.21 37.68
CA VAL A 153 21.44 -5.99 37.77
C VAL A 153 20.60 -4.88 37.19
N THR A 154 20.22 -3.91 38.03
CA THR A 154 19.69 -2.65 37.53
C THR A 154 20.88 -1.93 36.90
N PRO A 155 20.88 -1.61 35.58
CA PRO A 155 21.90 -0.75 35.03
C PRO A 155 21.92 0.56 35.86
N PRO A 156 23.08 1.21 36.03
CA PRO A 156 23.15 2.47 36.75
C PRO A 156 22.00 3.38 36.29
N ARG A 157 21.22 3.89 37.25
CA ARG A 157 20.09 4.79 36.96
C ARG A 157 20.63 5.86 36.06
N PRO A 158 20.20 5.90 34.81
CA PRO A 158 20.78 6.83 33.90
C PRO A 158 20.00 8.14 34.18
N ASP A 159 20.71 9.26 34.24
CA ASP A 159 20.14 10.56 34.62
C ASP A 159 18.89 10.89 33.78
N ALA A 160 18.12 11.93 34.09
CA ALA A 160 16.93 12.29 33.31
C ALA A 160 17.19 12.48 31.79
N ALA A 161 18.46 12.48 31.35
CA ALA A 161 18.92 12.40 29.97
C ALA A 161 18.84 10.99 29.31
N THR A 162 18.52 9.94 30.06
CA THR A 162 18.68 8.53 29.61
C THR A 162 17.51 7.63 30.02
N ARG A 163 16.27 8.13 29.86
CA ARG A 163 15.07 7.26 29.77
C ARG A 163 15.10 6.27 28.59
N ALA A 164 16.15 6.28 27.78
CA ALA A 164 16.37 5.37 26.67
C ALA A 164 16.94 4.03 27.18
N GLY A 165 16.09 3.00 27.26
CA GLY A 165 16.49 1.60 27.51
C GLY A 165 17.26 0.95 26.35
N PHE A 166 17.52 1.72 25.31
CA PHE A 166 18.56 1.55 24.31
C PHE A 166 19.43 2.80 24.44
N GLU A 167 20.76 2.73 24.34
CA GLU A 167 21.54 3.93 23.97
C GLU A 167 21.23 4.25 22.49
N ALA A 168 19.98 4.57 22.18
CA ALA A 168 19.60 5.17 20.93
C ALA A 168 20.10 6.60 20.97
N GLY A 169 21.40 6.76 20.69
CA GLY A 169 21.97 8.05 20.40
C GLY A 169 21.28 8.67 19.18
N PHE A 170 21.48 9.97 19.00
CA PHE A 170 21.05 10.65 17.78
C PHE A 170 21.83 10.20 16.54
N GLU A 171 22.91 9.44 16.73
CA GLU A 171 23.73 8.82 15.70
C GLU A 171 23.05 7.56 15.12
N ALA A 172 23.35 7.26 13.86
CA ALA A 172 22.80 6.08 13.19
C ALA A 172 23.46 4.79 13.72
N ASP A 173 22.72 4.02 14.52
CA ASP A 173 23.09 2.64 14.88
C ASP A 173 22.43 1.67 13.88
N PRO A 174 23.17 0.74 13.25
CA PRO A 174 22.60 -0.19 12.26
C PRO A 174 21.47 -1.09 12.78
N VAL A 175 21.53 -1.51 14.05
CA VAL A 175 20.49 -2.34 14.67
C VAL A 175 19.25 -1.51 14.91
N LEU A 176 19.40 -0.31 15.47
CA LEU A 176 18.26 0.58 15.67
C LEU A 176 17.68 1.07 14.36
N LEU A 177 18.50 1.28 13.33
CA LEU A 177 18.03 1.65 12.00
C LEU A 177 17.09 0.59 11.44
N GLU A 178 17.45 -0.69 11.58
CA GLU A 178 16.61 -1.81 11.18
C GLU A 178 15.34 -1.90 12.03
N ILE A 179 15.44 -1.70 13.35
CA ILE A 179 14.26 -1.67 14.24
C ILE A 179 13.31 -0.55 13.84
N PHE A 180 13.79 0.68 13.69
CA PHE A 180 12.96 1.83 13.32
C PHE A 180 12.37 1.69 11.92
N ASN A 181 13.13 1.14 10.97
CA ASN A 181 12.62 0.82 9.64
C ASN A 181 11.38 -0.10 9.73
N ASN A 182 11.50 -1.22 10.45
CA ASN A 182 10.39 -2.15 10.66
C ASN A 182 9.23 -1.53 11.45
N LEU A 183 9.49 -0.70 12.45
CA LEU A 183 8.45 0.00 13.21
C LEU A 183 7.67 0.98 12.32
N PHE A 184 8.35 1.82 11.52
CA PHE A 184 7.68 2.76 10.63
C PHE A 184 6.86 2.05 9.56
N MET A 185 7.38 0.95 8.99
CA MET A 185 6.61 0.11 8.04
C MET A 185 5.39 -0.51 8.72
N SER A 186 5.56 -1.08 9.92
CA SER A 186 4.47 -1.69 10.68
C SER A 186 3.35 -0.70 11.01
N ILE A 187 3.67 0.58 11.26
CA ILE A 187 2.66 1.63 11.45
C ILE A 187 1.82 1.77 10.17
N ALA A 188 2.46 1.90 9.02
CA ALA A 188 1.76 2.04 7.74
C ALA A 188 0.92 0.80 7.40
N GLU A 189 1.41 -0.41 7.70
CA GLU A 189 0.66 -1.65 7.52
C GLU A 189 -0.57 -1.72 8.43
N GLN A 190 -0.43 -1.34 9.70
CA GLN A 190 -1.55 -1.28 10.65
C GLN A 190 -2.62 -0.27 10.22
N MET A 191 -2.21 0.85 9.63
CA MET A 191 -3.15 1.78 8.98
C MET A 191 -3.86 1.11 7.80
N GLY A 192 -3.13 0.37 6.96
CA GLY A 192 -3.67 -0.36 5.82
C GLY A 192 -4.71 -1.42 6.21
N PHE A 193 -4.41 -2.26 7.20
CA PHE A 193 -5.37 -3.24 7.74
C PHE A 193 -6.63 -2.57 8.29
N ARG A 194 -6.49 -1.40 8.92
CA ARG A 194 -7.63 -0.63 9.40
C ARG A 194 -8.48 -0.10 8.26
N LEU A 195 -7.86 0.39 7.18
CA LEU A 195 -8.56 0.87 5.99
C LEU A 195 -9.33 -0.27 5.32
N GLU A 196 -8.67 -1.40 5.06
CA GLU A 196 -9.27 -2.60 4.48
C GLU A 196 -10.50 -3.07 5.28
N ALA A 197 -10.39 -3.12 6.60
CA ALA A 197 -11.45 -3.62 7.47
C ALA A 197 -12.66 -2.68 7.61
N THR A 198 -12.51 -1.38 7.31
CA THR A 198 -13.56 -0.38 7.53
C THR A 198 -14.13 0.22 6.25
N ALA A 199 -13.45 0.04 5.11
CA ALA A 199 -13.92 0.51 3.81
C ALA A 199 -15.15 -0.27 3.31
N GLN A 200 -15.97 0.39 2.48
CA GLN A 200 -17.20 -0.19 1.95
C GLN A 200 -17.09 -0.52 0.45
N SER A 201 -16.28 0.22 -0.30
CA SER A 201 -16.12 -0.03 -1.73
C SER A 201 -15.34 -1.30 -2.01
N VAL A 202 -15.69 -1.96 -3.11
CA VAL A 202 -14.96 -3.13 -3.64
C VAL A 202 -13.51 -2.76 -3.95
N ASN A 203 -13.25 -1.53 -4.40
CA ASN A 203 -11.92 -1.06 -4.77
C ASN A 203 -10.95 -0.99 -3.60
N ILE A 204 -11.36 -0.41 -2.48
CA ILE A 204 -10.49 -0.33 -1.31
C ILE A 204 -10.46 -1.68 -0.58
N ARG A 205 -11.63 -2.29 -0.34
CA ARG A 205 -11.74 -3.49 0.50
C ARG A 205 -11.22 -4.78 -0.16
N GLU A 206 -11.62 -5.03 -1.41
CA GLU A 206 -11.34 -6.32 -2.06
C GLU A 206 -10.10 -6.22 -2.96
N ARG A 207 -9.99 -5.12 -3.71
CA ARG A 207 -8.87 -4.90 -4.64
C ARG A 207 -7.60 -4.35 -3.97
N LEU A 208 -7.70 -3.85 -2.74
CA LEU A 208 -6.61 -3.20 -1.99
C LEU A 208 -6.00 -2.03 -2.77
N ASP A 209 -6.83 -1.25 -3.45
CA ASP A 209 -6.42 -0.07 -4.22
C ASP A 209 -6.31 1.16 -3.30
N PHE A 210 -5.37 1.08 -2.36
CA PHE A 210 -5.07 2.13 -1.40
C PHE A 210 -3.60 2.08 -0.98
N SER A 211 -3.09 3.17 -0.41
CA SER A 211 -1.77 3.20 0.24
C SER A 211 -1.82 4.00 1.54
N CYS A 212 -1.09 3.56 2.55
CA CYS A 212 -0.91 4.26 3.82
C CYS A 212 0.57 4.61 4.02
N ALA A 213 0.84 5.80 4.55
CA ALA A 213 2.20 6.32 4.67
C ALA A 213 2.37 7.27 5.86
N LEU A 214 3.62 7.31 6.33
CA LEU A 214 4.13 8.19 7.38
C LEU A 214 5.09 9.22 6.78
N PHE A 215 4.95 10.47 7.21
CA PHE A 215 5.72 11.60 6.71
C PHE A 215 6.38 12.36 7.86
N ASP A 216 7.56 12.90 7.59
CA ASP A 216 8.30 13.75 8.52
C ASP A 216 7.64 15.15 8.64
N PRO A 217 8.13 16.05 9.52
CA PRO A 217 7.53 17.37 9.71
C PRO A 217 7.49 18.23 8.44
N ASP A 218 8.40 17.99 7.49
CA ASP A 218 8.50 18.70 6.22
C ASP A 218 7.66 18.05 5.12
N GLY A 219 6.93 16.97 5.44
CA GLY A 219 6.08 16.22 4.52
C GLY A 219 6.85 15.29 3.59
N ASN A 220 8.11 14.95 3.89
CA ASN A 220 8.84 13.93 3.13
C ASN A 220 8.35 12.54 3.54
N LEU A 221 8.17 11.66 2.56
CA LEU A 221 7.81 10.27 2.80
C LEU A 221 8.93 9.57 3.60
N VAL A 222 8.58 8.96 4.73
CA VAL A 222 9.50 8.18 5.58
C VAL A 222 9.31 6.69 5.36
N ALA A 223 8.06 6.23 5.45
CA ALA A 223 7.70 4.83 5.28
C ALA A 223 6.29 4.70 4.68
N ASN A 224 6.05 3.56 4.05
CA ASN A 224 4.75 3.19 3.53
C ASN A 224 4.57 1.67 3.64
N ALA A 225 3.31 1.24 3.60
CA ALA A 225 2.99 -0.14 3.37
C ALA A 225 3.08 -0.45 1.86
N PRO A 226 3.58 -1.64 1.47
CA PRO A 226 3.89 -2.00 0.09
C PRO A 226 2.60 -2.24 -0.72
N HIS A 227 1.93 -1.16 -1.09
CA HIS A 227 0.70 -1.17 -1.87
C HIS A 227 0.95 -0.66 -3.30
N ILE A 228 0.21 0.36 -3.75
CA ILE A 228 0.23 0.85 -5.14
C ILE A 228 1.41 1.81 -5.38
N PRO A 229 2.39 1.50 -6.23
CA PRO A 229 3.62 2.29 -6.35
C PRO A 229 3.42 3.75 -6.80
N VAL A 230 2.42 4.02 -7.65
CA VAL A 230 2.15 5.40 -8.12
C VAL A 230 1.68 6.32 -6.99
N HIS A 231 1.00 5.78 -5.95
CA HIS A 231 0.63 6.54 -4.76
C HIS A 231 1.87 7.04 -4.02
N LEU A 232 2.85 6.16 -3.84
CA LEU A 232 3.95 6.36 -2.90
C LEU A 232 4.81 7.57 -3.29
N GLY A 233 5.16 7.72 -4.57
CA GLY A 233 5.99 8.84 -5.01
C GLY A 233 5.25 10.16 -5.24
N SER A 234 3.92 10.18 -5.12
CA SER A 234 3.09 11.39 -5.34
C SER A 234 2.44 11.92 -4.06
N MET A 235 2.22 11.08 -3.05
CA MET A 235 1.64 11.50 -1.77
C MET A 235 2.49 12.55 -1.04
N GLY A 236 3.82 12.47 -1.10
CA GLY A 236 4.71 13.47 -0.48
C GLY A 236 4.47 14.89 -1.01
N THR A 237 4.27 15.05 -2.32
CA THR A 237 3.92 16.35 -2.92
C THR A 237 2.57 16.86 -2.41
N THR A 238 1.59 15.96 -2.24
CA THR A 238 0.26 16.33 -1.71
C THR A 238 0.36 16.82 -0.26
N VAL A 239 1.10 16.10 0.59
CA VAL A 239 1.31 16.46 2.00
C VAL A 239 2.03 17.81 2.11
N LYS A 240 3.12 18.00 1.35
CA LYS A 240 3.86 19.26 1.27
C LYS A 240 2.98 20.44 0.87
N GLU A 241 2.02 20.24 -0.03
CA GLU A 241 1.08 21.30 -0.41
C GLU A 241 0.12 21.66 0.72
N VAL A 242 -0.41 20.67 1.45
CA VAL A 242 -1.26 20.93 2.61
C VAL A 242 -0.49 21.70 3.67
N ILE A 243 0.74 21.28 3.98
CA ILE A 243 1.64 22.00 4.89
C ILE A 243 1.80 23.45 4.45
N ARG A 244 2.20 23.67 3.18
CA ARG A 244 2.43 25.02 2.63
C ARG A 244 1.22 25.94 2.78
N ARG A 245 0.00 25.43 2.62
CA ARG A 245 -1.24 26.24 2.67
C ARG A 245 -1.87 26.33 4.06
N ARG A 246 -1.62 25.39 4.97
CA ARG A 246 -2.40 25.23 6.21
C ARG A 246 -1.61 25.22 7.51
N LEU A 247 -0.28 24.96 7.48
CA LEU A 247 0.50 24.65 8.70
C LEU A 247 0.22 25.61 9.87
N SER A 248 0.20 26.93 9.62
CA SER A 248 0.00 27.94 10.67
C SER A 248 -1.40 27.96 11.30
N GLY A 249 -2.38 27.32 10.68
CA GLY A 249 -3.77 27.28 11.13
C GLY A 249 -4.29 25.89 11.46
N MET A 250 -3.45 24.84 11.35
CA MET A 250 -3.84 23.47 11.69
C MET A 250 -4.12 23.34 13.18
N LYS A 251 -5.18 22.59 13.53
CA LYS A 251 -5.53 22.28 14.92
C LYS A 251 -5.60 20.78 15.15
N PRO A 252 -5.42 20.32 16.40
CA PRO A 252 -5.70 18.93 16.77
C PRO A 252 -7.11 18.52 16.36
N GLY A 253 -7.22 17.37 15.66
CA GLY A 253 -8.49 16.84 15.15
C GLY A 253 -8.91 17.36 13.77
N ASP A 254 -8.12 18.24 13.14
CA ASP A 254 -8.32 18.58 11.73
C ASP A 254 -7.85 17.44 10.81
N VAL A 255 -8.60 17.22 9.73
CA VAL A 255 -8.22 16.26 8.67
C VAL A 255 -8.48 16.89 7.31
N TYR A 256 -7.58 16.68 6.36
CA TYR A 256 -7.62 17.29 5.03
C TYR A 256 -7.79 16.22 3.94
N ALA A 257 -8.57 16.50 2.90
CA ALA A 257 -8.73 15.66 1.72
C ALA A 257 -8.25 16.39 0.46
N VAL A 258 -7.46 15.69 -0.37
CA VAL A 258 -6.90 16.23 -1.61
C VAL A 258 -6.88 15.16 -2.70
N ASN A 259 -7.43 15.48 -3.86
CA ASN A 259 -7.23 14.73 -5.11
C ASN A 259 -6.79 15.63 -6.28
N ASP A 260 -6.56 16.92 -6.02
CA ASP A 260 -6.15 17.91 -7.03
C ASP A 260 -4.84 17.50 -7.72
N PRO A 261 -4.88 17.09 -9.01
CA PRO A 261 -3.69 16.60 -9.71
C PRO A 261 -2.65 17.69 -9.96
N TYR A 262 -3.06 18.97 -9.98
CA TYR A 262 -2.15 20.09 -10.23
C TYR A 262 -1.31 20.45 -9.00
N HIS A 263 -1.68 19.95 -7.83
CA HIS A 263 -1.00 20.23 -6.57
C HIS A 263 -0.66 18.96 -5.78
N GLY A 264 -0.25 17.90 -6.48
CA GLY A 264 0.31 16.68 -5.89
C GLY A 264 -0.57 15.43 -6.00
N GLY A 265 -1.85 15.58 -6.36
CA GLY A 265 -2.70 14.46 -6.73
C GLY A 265 -2.22 13.73 -7.99
N THR A 266 -2.78 12.56 -8.26
CA THR A 266 -2.49 11.74 -9.44
C THR A 266 -3.60 11.84 -10.49
N HIS A 267 -4.84 11.63 -10.04
CA HIS A 267 -6.09 11.83 -10.77
C HIS A 267 -7.24 11.96 -9.75
N LEU A 268 -8.44 12.31 -10.19
CA LEU A 268 -9.55 12.59 -9.26
C LEU A 268 -10.02 11.37 -8.43
N PRO A 269 -10.04 10.13 -8.96
CA PRO A 269 -10.44 8.97 -8.16
C PRO A 269 -9.55 8.69 -6.94
N ASP A 270 -8.27 9.08 -6.97
CA ASP A 270 -7.35 8.85 -5.85
C ASP A 270 -7.43 10.01 -4.84
N ILE A 271 -8.17 9.80 -3.74
CA ILE A 271 -8.29 10.82 -2.69
C ILE A 271 -7.26 10.55 -1.59
N THR A 272 -6.39 11.53 -1.35
CA THR A 272 -5.44 11.52 -0.22
C THR A 272 -6.07 12.20 0.97
N VAL A 273 -6.19 11.48 2.09
CA VAL A 273 -6.62 12.00 3.38
C VAL A 273 -5.40 12.15 4.28
N ILE A 274 -5.15 13.37 4.78
CA ILE A 274 -3.96 13.75 5.55
C ILE A 274 -4.38 14.16 6.95
N THR A 275 -3.73 13.57 7.96
CA THR A 275 -3.95 13.88 9.38
C THR A 275 -2.64 14.32 10.03
N PRO A 276 -2.56 15.55 10.58
CA PRO A 276 -1.42 16.01 11.35
C PRO A 276 -1.32 15.27 12.70
N VAL A 277 -0.11 14.88 13.08
CA VAL A 277 0.20 14.28 14.38
C VAL A 277 0.73 15.38 15.29
N PHE A 278 -0.01 15.73 16.34
CA PHE A 278 0.39 16.77 17.29
C PHE A 278 1.17 16.20 18.49
N ASN A 279 1.94 17.06 19.14
CA ASN A 279 2.49 16.77 20.47
C ASN A 279 1.37 16.66 21.52
N THR A 280 1.67 16.12 22.71
CA THR A 280 0.70 15.95 23.80
C THR A 280 0.01 17.26 24.21
N GLY A 281 0.67 18.41 24.01
CA GLY A 281 0.11 19.73 24.29
C GLY A 281 -0.79 20.31 23.19
N GLY A 282 -0.80 19.70 21.99
CA GLY A 282 -1.54 20.22 20.83
C GLY A 282 -0.95 21.48 20.20
N GLU A 283 0.30 21.83 20.54
CA GLU A 283 0.95 23.09 20.15
C GLU A 283 1.76 22.97 18.85
N ASP A 284 2.46 21.84 18.70
CA ASP A 284 3.34 21.59 17.55
C ASP A 284 2.87 20.37 16.76
N VAL A 285 2.89 20.49 15.43
CA VAL A 285 2.80 19.33 14.55
C VAL A 285 4.16 18.63 14.53
N LEU A 286 4.17 17.35 14.90
CA LEU A 286 5.36 16.52 14.94
C LEU A 286 5.61 15.85 13.59
N PHE A 287 4.57 15.25 13.00
CA PHE A 287 4.63 14.42 11.81
C PHE A 287 3.28 14.46 11.08
N PHE A 288 3.19 13.80 9.94
CA PHE A 288 1.91 13.58 9.25
C PHE A 288 1.72 12.11 8.93
N VAL A 289 0.48 11.65 9.00
CA VAL A 289 0.06 10.36 8.44
C VAL A 289 -0.93 10.62 7.33
N ALA A 290 -0.88 9.81 6.29
CA ALA A 290 -1.85 9.90 5.21
C ALA A 290 -2.22 8.54 4.65
N SER A 291 -3.45 8.46 4.18
CA SER A 291 -3.96 7.34 3.40
C SER A 291 -4.47 7.87 2.07
N ARG A 292 -4.23 7.13 0.99
CA ARG A 292 -4.79 7.40 -0.33
C ARG A 292 -5.62 6.21 -0.74
N GLY A 293 -6.88 6.42 -1.09
CA GLY A 293 -7.80 5.38 -1.53
C GLY A 293 -8.36 5.71 -2.90
N HIS A 294 -8.51 4.69 -3.75
CA HIS A 294 -9.15 4.85 -5.04
C HIS A 294 -10.68 4.72 -4.89
N HIS A 295 -11.39 5.83 -5.10
CA HIS A 295 -12.84 5.85 -5.14
C HIS A 295 -13.32 5.52 -6.54
N ALA A 296 -13.98 4.36 -6.69
CA ALA A 296 -14.46 3.88 -7.99
C ALA A 296 -15.41 4.84 -8.70
N GLU A 297 -16.07 5.73 -7.96
CA GLU A 297 -17.00 6.73 -8.48
C GLU A 297 -16.82 8.01 -7.67
N ILE A 298 -16.32 9.05 -8.31
CA ILE A 298 -16.19 10.41 -7.78
C ILE A 298 -16.91 11.42 -8.70
N GLY A 299 -17.78 10.95 -9.59
CA GLY A 299 -18.47 11.74 -10.59
C GLY A 299 -17.87 11.58 -12.00
N GLY A 300 -18.07 12.61 -12.82
CA GLY A 300 -17.57 12.66 -14.20
C GLY A 300 -18.62 12.26 -15.24
N ILE A 301 -18.29 12.42 -16.52
CA ILE A 301 -19.23 12.24 -17.63
C ILE A 301 -19.66 10.78 -17.86
N THR A 302 -18.86 9.82 -17.38
CA THR A 302 -19.19 8.38 -17.42
C THR A 302 -19.15 7.76 -16.02
N PRO A 303 -19.98 6.74 -15.74
CA PRO A 303 -19.85 5.92 -14.54
C PRO A 303 -18.45 5.34 -14.36
N GLY A 304 -17.97 5.29 -13.12
CA GLY A 304 -16.66 4.71 -12.80
C GLY A 304 -15.50 5.72 -12.83
N SER A 305 -15.78 7.00 -13.09
CA SER A 305 -14.83 8.13 -13.05
C SER A 305 -13.54 8.00 -13.87
N MET A 306 -13.55 7.13 -14.88
CA MET A 306 -12.46 6.94 -15.85
C MET A 306 -12.98 7.15 -17.29
N PRO A 307 -13.50 8.35 -17.63
CA PRO A 307 -14.02 8.62 -18.97
C PRO A 307 -12.93 8.48 -20.03
N ALA A 308 -13.26 7.83 -21.16
CA ALA A 308 -12.29 7.57 -22.24
C ALA A 308 -12.00 8.79 -23.12
N ASP A 309 -12.88 9.78 -23.10
CA ASP A 309 -12.88 10.91 -24.02
C ASP A 309 -12.87 12.27 -23.31
N SER A 310 -12.55 12.30 -22.01
CA SER A 310 -12.36 13.57 -21.29
C SER A 310 -11.19 14.38 -21.86
N ARG A 311 -11.41 15.69 -21.91
CA ARG A 311 -10.49 16.73 -22.36
C ARG A 311 -10.20 17.73 -21.25
N GLU A 312 -11.17 17.96 -20.37
CA GLU A 312 -11.03 18.82 -19.22
C GLU A 312 -11.23 18.06 -17.90
N ILE A 313 -10.53 18.49 -16.85
CA ILE A 313 -10.51 17.84 -15.53
C ILE A 313 -11.90 17.72 -14.90
N HIS A 314 -12.78 18.70 -15.15
CA HIS A 314 -14.11 18.71 -14.57
C HIS A 314 -15.00 17.59 -15.14
N GLU A 315 -14.70 17.09 -16.35
CA GLU A 315 -15.38 15.94 -16.95
C GLU A 315 -15.01 14.62 -16.26
N GLU A 316 -13.95 14.60 -15.44
CA GLU A 316 -13.45 13.41 -14.74
C GLU A 316 -14.05 13.22 -13.35
N GLY A 317 -14.73 14.24 -12.81
CA GLY A 317 -15.45 14.16 -11.53
C GLY A 317 -15.17 15.31 -10.56
N VAL A 318 -15.38 15.03 -9.28
CA VAL A 318 -15.31 16.02 -8.19
C VAL A 318 -13.87 16.23 -7.73
N LEU A 319 -13.47 17.49 -7.66
CA LEU A 319 -12.15 17.93 -7.23
C LEU A 319 -12.16 18.41 -5.77
N PHE A 320 -11.27 17.82 -4.97
CA PHE A 320 -10.93 18.17 -3.59
C PHE A 320 -9.61 18.96 -3.60
N ASP A 321 -9.70 20.28 -3.60
CA ASP A 321 -8.54 21.17 -3.43
C ASP A 321 -8.39 21.55 -1.96
N ASN A 322 -7.49 20.88 -1.24
CA ASN A 322 -7.18 21.15 0.17
C ASN A 322 -8.44 21.31 1.03
N TRP A 323 -9.33 20.34 0.89
CA TRP A 323 -10.64 20.33 1.53
C TRP A 323 -10.49 19.97 3.00
N LEU A 324 -10.98 20.82 3.90
CA LEU A 324 -11.07 20.49 5.33
C LEU A 324 -12.17 19.44 5.51
N LEU A 325 -11.78 18.18 5.68
CA LEU A 325 -12.67 17.03 5.76
C LEU A 325 -13.24 16.85 7.17
N ALA A 326 -12.41 17.06 8.19
CA ALA A 326 -12.82 17.14 9.58
C ALA A 326 -12.23 18.38 10.23
N GLU A 327 -12.99 19.01 11.11
CA GLU A 327 -12.61 20.24 11.81
C GLU A 327 -12.78 20.03 13.31
N ASN A 328 -11.69 20.17 14.08
CA ASN A 328 -11.67 19.94 15.53
C ASN A 328 -12.32 18.60 15.96
N GLY A 329 -12.08 17.52 15.22
CA GLY A 329 -12.66 16.20 15.51
C GLY A 329 -14.14 16.05 15.13
N ARG A 330 -14.70 16.96 14.32
CA ARG A 330 -16.04 16.82 13.71
C ARG A 330 -15.91 16.56 12.22
N PHE A 331 -16.44 15.43 11.74
CA PHE A 331 -16.53 15.15 10.31
C PHE A 331 -17.51 16.12 9.63
N ARG A 332 -17.06 16.81 8.58
CA ARG A 332 -17.86 17.79 7.82
C ARG A 332 -18.72 17.10 6.77
N GLU A 333 -19.57 16.17 7.21
CA GLU A 333 -20.31 15.25 6.33
C GLU A 333 -21.27 15.98 5.39
N ALA A 334 -22.08 16.91 5.91
CA ALA A 334 -23.06 17.64 5.10
C ALA A 334 -22.37 18.54 4.07
N GLU A 335 -21.26 19.18 4.45
CA GLU A 335 -20.45 20.02 3.58
C GLU A 335 -19.79 19.17 2.48
N THR A 336 -19.22 18.02 2.85
CA THR A 336 -18.56 17.10 1.92
C THR A 336 -19.56 16.44 0.97
N ARG A 337 -20.77 16.11 1.45
CA ARG A 337 -21.86 15.64 0.60
C ARG A 337 -22.21 16.67 -0.47
N ARG A 338 -22.39 17.94 -0.09
CA ARG A 338 -22.67 19.01 -1.06
C ARG A 338 -21.57 19.13 -2.11
N LEU A 339 -20.30 19.08 -1.70
CA LEU A 339 -19.17 19.07 -2.63
C LEU A 339 -19.28 17.91 -3.63
N LEU A 340 -19.61 16.71 -3.15
CA LEU A 340 -19.77 15.52 -3.99
C LEU A 340 -20.97 15.59 -4.95
N THR A 341 -22.06 16.26 -4.56
CA THR A 341 -23.33 16.22 -5.34
C THR A 341 -23.58 17.47 -6.18
N GLU A 342 -23.06 18.63 -5.79
CA GLU A 342 -23.35 19.92 -6.45
C GLU A 342 -22.33 20.30 -7.53
N ALA A 343 -21.28 19.50 -7.73
CA ALA A 343 -20.36 19.67 -8.84
C ALA A 343 -21.07 19.46 -10.20
N PRO A 344 -20.59 20.06 -11.31
CA PRO A 344 -21.20 19.89 -12.63
C PRO A 344 -21.40 18.43 -13.05
N PHE A 345 -20.45 17.58 -12.68
CA PHE A 345 -20.51 16.13 -12.84
C PHE A 345 -20.29 15.45 -11.47
N GLY A 346 -21.25 15.63 -10.57
CA GLY A 346 -21.22 15.08 -9.22
C GLY A 346 -21.20 13.56 -9.15
N SER A 347 -20.80 13.02 -7.99
CA SER A 347 -20.77 11.59 -7.72
C SER A 347 -22.15 10.96 -7.77
N ARG A 348 -22.25 9.81 -8.43
CA ARG A 348 -23.45 8.97 -8.47
C ARG A 348 -23.68 8.19 -7.17
N ASN A 349 -22.64 8.01 -6.36
CA ASN A 349 -22.70 7.26 -5.12
C ASN A 349 -21.99 7.97 -3.94
N PRO A 350 -22.50 9.15 -3.53
CA PRO A 350 -21.90 9.93 -2.46
C PRO A 350 -21.89 9.21 -1.10
N ASP A 351 -22.79 8.25 -0.88
CA ASP A 351 -22.85 7.49 0.37
C ASP A 351 -21.61 6.60 0.55
N THR A 352 -21.23 5.86 -0.51
CA THR A 352 -19.99 5.07 -0.52
C THR A 352 -18.76 5.98 -0.46
N ASN A 353 -18.75 7.14 -1.13
CA ASN A 353 -17.64 8.09 -1.00
C ASN A 353 -17.44 8.53 0.46
N LEU A 354 -18.51 8.93 1.13
CA LEU A 354 -18.43 9.36 2.53
C LEU A 354 -18.00 8.22 3.44
N ALA A 355 -18.42 6.98 3.17
CA ALA A 355 -17.99 5.83 3.95
C ALA A 355 -16.50 5.54 3.82
N ASP A 356 -15.97 5.54 2.60
CA ASP A 356 -14.55 5.33 2.35
C ASP A 356 -13.70 6.48 2.93
N LEU A 357 -14.18 7.74 2.87
CA LEU A 357 -13.52 8.88 3.53
C LEU A 357 -13.46 8.70 5.06
N ARG A 358 -14.52 8.15 5.68
CA ARG A 358 -14.52 7.82 7.11
C ARG A 358 -13.53 6.68 7.42
N ALA A 359 -13.43 5.68 6.56
CA ALA A 359 -12.47 4.59 6.68
C ALA A 359 -11.01 5.10 6.61
N GLN A 360 -10.73 6.04 5.70
CA GLN A 360 -9.42 6.71 5.60
C GLN A 360 -9.08 7.53 6.86
N ILE A 361 -10.06 8.25 7.44
CA ILE A 361 -9.85 8.94 8.73
C ILE A 361 -9.50 7.93 9.83
N ALA A 362 -10.20 6.80 9.91
CA ALA A 362 -9.91 5.75 10.89
C ALA A 362 -8.53 5.11 10.70
N ALA A 363 -8.14 4.89 9.45
CA ALA A 363 -6.81 4.39 9.11
C ALA A 363 -5.73 5.37 9.58
N ASN A 364 -5.91 6.66 9.28
CA ASN A 364 -5.00 7.69 9.75
C ASN A 364 -4.94 7.79 11.28
N GLN A 365 -6.09 7.68 11.96
CA GLN A 365 -6.11 7.70 13.43
C GLN A 365 -5.29 6.56 14.02
N LYS A 366 -5.36 5.36 13.44
CA LYS A 366 -4.51 4.24 13.83
C LYS A 366 -3.02 4.59 13.68
N GLY A 367 -2.64 5.29 12.60
CA GLY A 367 -1.29 5.80 12.41
C GLY A 367 -0.86 6.79 13.50
N VAL A 368 -1.73 7.76 13.85
CA VAL A 368 -1.49 8.72 14.94
C VAL A 368 -1.22 7.98 16.26
N ASP A 369 -2.05 6.99 16.60
CA ASP A 369 -1.94 6.25 17.85
C ASP A 369 -0.63 5.45 17.95
N GLU A 370 -0.24 4.76 16.87
CA GLU A 370 0.99 3.96 16.86
C GLU A 370 2.25 4.84 16.86
N VAL A 371 2.22 5.99 16.18
CA VAL A 371 3.29 7.00 16.28
C VAL A 371 3.40 7.52 17.71
N GLY A 372 2.27 7.80 18.37
CA GLY A 372 2.23 8.21 19.77
C GLY A 372 2.91 7.19 20.70
N LYS A 373 2.56 5.91 20.58
CA LYS A 373 3.19 4.82 21.37
C LYS A 373 4.69 4.72 21.13
N MET A 374 5.14 4.89 19.89
CA MET A 374 6.56 4.87 19.55
C MET A 374 7.30 6.05 20.17
N ILE A 375 6.71 7.25 20.16
CA ILE A 375 7.27 8.44 20.81
C ILE A 375 7.31 8.25 22.33
N ASP A 376 6.27 7.68 22.94
CA ASP A 376 6.22 7.40 24.38
C ASP A 376 7.32 6.41 24.80
N HIS A 377 7.66 5.46 23.93
CA HIS A 377 8.67 4.43 24.19
C HIS A 377 10.12 4.92 23.96
N PHE A 378 10.38 5.54 22.80
CA PHE A 378 11.76 5.90 22.38
C PHE A 378 12.11 7.37 22.59
N GLY A 379 11.12 8.23 22.80
CA GLY A 379 11.28 9.68 22.85
C GLY A 379 11.22 10.34 21.47
N ARG A 380 10.63 11.54 21.43
CA ARG A 380 10.40 12.33 20.20
C ARG A 380 11.68 12.54 19.38
N ASP A 381 12.76 12.96 20.04
CA ASP A 381 13.98 13.38 19.34
C ASP A 381 14.71 12.20 18.69
N VAL A 382 14.64 11.02 19.34
CA VAL A 382 15.17 9.77 18.79
C VAL A 382 14.36 9.36 17.57
N VAL A 383 13.01 9.31 17.70
CA VAL A 383 12.12 8.98 16.58
C VAL A 383 12.40 9.89 15.37
N ALA A 384 12.48 11.21 15.59
CA ALA A 384 12.76 12.18 14.52
C ALA A 384 14.16 11.99 13.90
N ALA A 385 15.17 11.63 14.69
CA ALA A 385 16.51 11.33 14.18
C ALA A 385 16.49 10.08 13.29
N TYR A 386 15.85 9.01 13.73
CA TYR A 386 15.79 7.76 12.96
C TYR A 386 14.94 7.85 11.70
N MET A 387 13.90 8.72 11.67
CA MET A 387 13.22 9.05 10.40
C MET A 387 14.19 9.64 9.36
N ARG A 388 15.12 10.50 9.78
CA ARG A 388 16.15 11.05 8.89
C ARG A 388 17.14 9.96 8.47
N HIS A 389 17.65 9.18 9.41
CA HIS A 389 18.60 8.09 9.12
C HIS A 389 18.05 7.06 8.13
N VAL A 390 16.75 6.73 8.22
CA VAL A 390 16.09 5.84 7.26
C VAL A 390 16.04 6.44 5.85
N GLN A 391 15.81 7.75 5.73
CA GLN A 391 15.88 8.44 4.43
C GLN A 391 17.33 8.53 3.91
N ASP A 392 18.30 8.81 4.78
CA ASP A 392 19.72 8.91 4.41
C ASP A 392 20.27 7.56 3.92
N ASN A 393 19.86 6.46 4.56
CA ASN A 393 20.20 5.10 4.11
C ASN A 393 19.62 4.78 2.73
N ALA A 394 18.37 5.18 2.46
CA ALA A 394 17.74 5.01 1.16
C ALA A 394 18.44 5.84 0.06
N GLU A 395 18.84 7.07 0.39
CA GLU A 395 19.67 7.90 -0.50
C GLU A 395 20.99 7.19 -0.85
N GLU A 396 21.73 6.72 0.15
CA GLU A 396 23.02 6.06 -0.08
C GLU A 396 22.87 4.75 -0.88
N ALA A 397 21.78 4.00 -0.67
CA ALA A 397 21.48 2.81 -1.44
C ALA A 397 21.25 3.11 -2.94
N VAL A 398 20.52 4.18 -3.27
CA VAL A 398 20.37 4.63 -4.66
C VAL A 398 21.70 5.13 -5.22
N ARG A 399 22.52 5.84 -4.44
CA ARG A 399 23.87 6.28 -4.87
C ARG A 399 24.76 5.09 -5.28
N ARG A 400 24.73 3.98 -4.54
CA ARG A 400 25.47 2.74 -4.90
C ARG A 400 25.01 2.14 -6.23
N VAL A 401 23.74 2.25 -6.57
CA VAL A 401 23.22 1.82 -7.88
C VAL A 401 23.72 2.74 -8.98
N ILE A 402 23.64 4.06 -8.78
CA ILE A 402 24.09 5.07 -9.74
C ILE A 402 25.56 4.85 -10.14
N ASP A 403 26.42 4.42 -9.20
CA ASP A 403 27.82 4.09 -9.46
C ASP A 403 28.04 3.03 -10.54
N ARG A 404 27.01 2.22 -10.85
CA ARG A 404 27.02 1.14 -11.85
C ARG A 404 26.18 1.44 -13.08
N LEU A 405 25.40 2.53 -13.10
CA LEU A 405 24.58 2.90 -14.24
C LEU A 405 25.41 3.54 -15.34
N ASP A 406 24.97 3.36 -16.59
CA ASP A 406 25.50 4.06 -17.75
C ASP A 406 24.52 5.13 -18.24
N ASN A 407 25.00 6.03 -19.09
CA ASN A 407 24.14 6.99 -19.77
C ASN A 407 23.19 6.25 -20.72
N GLY A 408 21.96 6.73 -20.79
CA GLY A 408 20.90 6.09 -21.56
C GLY A 408 19.96 7.11 -22.16
N ALA A 409 19.31 6.75 -23.27
CA ALA A 409 18.22 7.56 -23.81
C ALA A 409 17.22 6.67 -24.54
N TYR A 410 15.94 7.02 -24.44
CA TYR A 410 14.87 6.33 -25.14
C TYR A 410 13.74 7.27 -25.55
N ARG A 411 13.06 6.92 -26.64
CA ARG A 411 11.87 7.63 -27.13
C ARG A 411 10.72 6.63 -27.23
N TYR A 412 9.90 6.60 -26.19
CA TYR A 412 8.76 5.71 -26.09
C TYR A 412 7.57 6.26 -26.88
N ARG A 413 7.09 5.52 -27.88
CA ARG A 413 5.94 5.91 -28.69
C ARG A 413 4.67 5.24 -28.18
N MET A 414 3.67 6.05 -27.84
CA MET A 414 2.38 5.56 -27.38
C MET A 414 1.39 5.37 -28.54
N ASP A 415 0.27 4.72 -28.27
CA ASP A 415 -0.81 4.48 -29.23
C ASP A 415 -1.49 5.74 -29.75
N SER A 416 -1.57 6.79 -28.92
CA SER A 416 -2.04 8.13 -29.33
C SER A 416 -1.11 8.80 -30.35
N GLY A 417 0.09 8.28 -30.55
CA GLY A 417 1.12 8.87 -31.41
C GLY A 417 2.07 9.82 -30.68
N ALA A 418 1.73 10.21 -29.45
CA ALA A 418 2.60 10.98 -28.58
C ALA A 418 3.87 10.19 -28.19
N THR A 419 4.92 10.92 -27.84
CA THR A 419 6.22 10.37 -27.47
C THR A 419 6.64 10.85 -26.07
N ILE A 420 7.10 9.92 -25.24
CA ILE A 420 7.84 10.22 -24.00
C ILE A 420 9.32 10.04 -24.32
N ALA A 421 10.08 11.12 -24.25
CA ALA A 421 11.52 11.11 -24.45
C ALA A 421 12.19 11.21 -23.10
N VAL A 422 13.17 10.35 -22.83
CA VAL A 422 13.95 10.41 -21.60
C VAL A 422 15.43 10.24 -21.93
N ARG A 423 16.27 11.03 -21.27
CA ARG A 423 17.73 10.90 -21.25
C ARG A 423 18.19 10.81 -19.81
N ILE A 424 18.95 9.77 -19.50
CA ILE A 424 19.57 9.55 -18.20
C ILE A 424 21.06 9.86 -18.34
N THR A 425 21.55 10.83 -17.57
CA THR A 425 22.96 11.22 -17.53
C THR A 425 23.50 10.99 -16.12
N VAL A 426 24.51 10.15 -15.99
CA VAL A 426 25.14 9.77 -14.72
C VAL A 426 26.36 10.64 -14.46
N ASP A 427 26.38 11.29 -13.30
CA ASP A 427 27.57 11.93 -12.74
C ASP A 427 28.14 11.02 -11.65
N ARG A 428 29.20 10.28 -12.01
CA ARG A 428 29.87 9.33 -11.10
C ARG A 428 30.64 10.05 -9.98
N ALA A 429 31.07 11.29 -10.19
CA ALA A 429 31.81 12.03 -9.16
C ALA A 429 30.86 12.52 -8.07
N ALA A 430 29.70 13.04 -8.46
CA ALA A 430 28.65 13.46 -7.54
C ALA A 430 27.74 12.30 -7.06
N ARG A 431 27.94 11.09 -7.60
CA ARG A 431 27.09 9.90 -7.39
C ARG A 431 25.61 10.25 -7.58
N SER A 432 25.31 10.98 -8.64
CA SER A 432 23.98 11.51 -8.96
C SER A 432 23.59 11.24 -10.40
N ALA A 433 22.29 11.30 -10.70
CA ALA A 433 21.79 11.13 -12.07
C ALA A 433 20.81 12.24 -12.44
N THR A 434 20.92 12.75 -13.66
CA THR A 434 19.88 13.60 -14.27
C THR A 434 18.97 12.74 -15.12
N ILE A 435 17.66 12.80 -14.85
CA ILE A 435 16.60 12.21 -15.66
C ILE A 435 15.90 13.36 -16.39
N ASP A 436 16.21 13.53 -17.68
CA ASP A 436 15.75 14.64 -18.49
C ASP A 436 14.67 14.19 -19.49
N PHE A 437 13.45 14.71 -19.32
CA PHE A 437 12.31 14.42 -20.17
C PHE A 437 12.15 15.40 -21.36
N THR A 438 13.14 16.24 -21.62
CA THR A 438 13.15 17.18 -22.75
C THR A 438 12.96 16.45 -24.08
N GLY A 439 12.04 16.97 -24.90
CA GLY A 439 11.64 16.37 -26.18
C GLY A 439 10.46 15.39 -26.08
N THR A 440 9.86 15.26 -24.89
CA THR A 440 8.52 14.68 -24.70
C THR A 440 7.45 15.57 -25.35
N SER A 441 6.39 14.96 -25.87
CA SER A 441 5.29 15.67 -26.51
C SER A 441 4.66 16.75 -25.61
N ALA A 442 4.20 17.82 -26.23
CA ALA A 442 3.39 18.85 -25.58
C ALA A 442 2.13 18.25 -24.93
N GLN A 443 1.50 19.01 -24.03
CA GLN A 443 0.19 18.67 -23.49
C GLN A 443 -0.79 18.28 -24.61
N LEU A 444 -1.55 17.22 -24.37
CA LEU A 444 -2.53 16.68 -25.29
C LEU A 444 -3.94 17.21 -24.97
N ASP A 445 -4.78 17.29 -25.99
CA ASP A 445 -6.22 17.59 -25.87
C ASP A 445 -7.03 16.33 -25.51
N THR A 446 -6.48 15.48 -24.64
CA THR A 446 -7.02 14.18 -24.20
C THR A 446 -6.58 13.92 -22.76
N ASN A 447 -7.23 12.99 -22.07
CA ASN A 447 -6.89 12.57 -20.71
C ASN A 447 -5.54 11.86 -20.46
N PHE A 448 -4.70 11.69 -21.49
CA PHE A 448 -3.37 11.07 -21.38
C PHE A 448 -2.28 12.02 -20.84
N ASN A 449 -2.65 13.14 -20.23
CA ASN A 449 -1.69 14.00 -19.55
C ASN A 449 -1.43 13.48 -18.14
N ALA A 450 -0.16 13.38 -17.74
CA ALA A 450 0.24 12.95 -16.40
C ALA A 450 0.80 14.14 -15.62
N PRO A 451 0.29 14.45 -14.42
CA PRO A 451 0.91 15.43 -13.52
C PRO A 451 2.37 15.08 -13.21
N THR A 452 3.18 16.10 -12.91
CA THR A 452 4.60 15.92 -12.56
C THR A 452 4.80 14.98 -11.36
N SER A 453 3.84 14.92 -10.44
CA SER A 453 3.84 13.97 -9.31
C SER A 453 3.88 12.50 -9.77
N VAL A 454 3.21 12.15 -10.88
CA VAL A 454 3.25 10.82 -11.50
C VAL A 454 4.63 10.52 -12.08
N VAL A 455 5.30 11.52 -12.67
CA VAL A 455 6.68 11.38 -13.17
C VAL A 455 7.64 11.05 -12.03
N ASN A 456 7.54 11.79 -10.92
CA ASN A 456 8.36 11.56 -9.74
C ASN A 456 8.15 10.15 -9.18
N ALA A 457 6.90 9.67 -9.14
CA ALA A 457 6.59 8.32 -8.70
C ALA A 457 7.16 7.24 -9.62
N ALA A 458 7.08 7.42 -10.94
CA ALA A 458 7.67 6.49 -11.90
C ALA A 458 9.20 6.43 -11.78
N VAL A 459 9.87 7.57 -11.60
CA VAL A 459 11.32 7.65 -11.37
C VAL A 459 11.70 6.98 -10.05
N LEU A 460 11.01 7.31 -8.95
CA LEU A 460 11.24 6.70 -7.63
C LEU A 460 11.13 5.18 -7.70
N TYR A 461 10.05 4.67 -8.30
CA TYR A 461 9.83 3.24 -8.45
C TYR A 461 10.96 2.57 -9.25
N VAL A 462 11.28 3.08 -10.44
CA VAL A 462 12.31 2.47 -11.29
C VAL A 462 13.64 2.41 -10.55
N PHE A 463 14.10 3.52 -9.95
CA PHE A 463 15.37 3.51 -9.25
C PHE A 463 15.36 2.62 -8.01
N ARG A 464 14.23 2.53 -7.28
CA ARG A 464 14.07 1.57 -6.18
C ARG A 464 14.17 0.12 -6.65
N THR A 465 13.61 -0.22 -7.82
CA THR A 465 13.69 -1.60 -8.35
C THR A 465 15.11 -2.04 -8.74
N LEU A 466 16.02 -1.08 -8.95
CA LEU A 466 17.42 -1.38 -9.24
C LEU A 466 18.25 -1.66 -7.98
N VAL A 467 17.75 -1.27 -6.80
CA VAL A 467 18.41 -1.52 -5.52
C VAL A 467 18.09 -2.96 -5.07
N ALA A 468 19.11 -3.82 -5.08
CA ALA A 468 19.02 -5.22 -4.62
C ALA A 468 19.16 -5.37 -3.10
N ASP A 469 18.64 -4.41 -2.34
CA ASP A 469 18.62 -4.38 -0.87
C ASP A 469 17.16 -4.16 -0.41
N ASP A 470 16.83 -4.62 0.80
CA ASP A 470 15.52 -4.41 1.41
C ASP A 470 15.45 -3.04 2.11
N ILE A 471 15.36 -1.99 1.29
CA ILE A 471 15.16 -0.61 1.77
C ILE A 471 13.70 -0.19 1.60
N PRO A 472 13.15 0.63 2.51
CA PRO A 472 11.82 1.22 2.32
C PRO A 472 11.84 2.16 1.11
N LEU A 473 10.72 2.25 0.40
CA LEU A 473 10.55 3.25 -0.65
C LEU A 473 10.18 4.59 0.01
N ASN A 474 11.09 5.56 -0.03
CA ASN A 474 10.91 6.85 0.65
C ASN A 474 11.54 8.01 -0.15
N ASP A 475 11.36 9.26 0.30
CA ASP A 475 11.85 10.46 -0.41
C ASP A 475 13.39 10.52 -0.50
N GLY A 476 14.11 9.79 0.37
CA GLY A 476 15.57 9.66 0.33
C GLY A 476 16.08 9.12 -1.02
N CYS A 477 15.34 8.19 -1.63
CA CYS A 477 15.66 7.63 -2.94
C CYS A 477 15.67 8.67 -4.08
N LEU A 478 14.98 9.80 -3.92
CA LEU A 478 14.91 10.86 -4.93
C LEU A 478 16.02 11.91 -4.78
N ARG A 479 16.62 12.04 -3.59
CA ARG A 479 17.66 13.06 -3.32
C ARG A 479 18.87 13.02 -4.28
N PRO A 480 19.39 11.87 -4.73
CA PRO A 480 20.49 11.83 -5.69
C PRO A 480 20.05 11.99 -7.16
N LEU A 481 18.75 12.21 -7.41
CA LEU A 481 18.15 12.24 -8.75
C LEU A 481 17.65 13.65 -9.08
N ARG A 482 18.15 14.22 -10.18
CA ARG A 482 17.64 15.47 -10.72
C ARG A 482 16.65 15.17 -11.84
N ILE A 483 15.36 15.40 -11.58
CA ILE A 483 14.29 15.20 -12.55
C ILE A 483 14.02 16.51 -13.29
N VAL A 484 14.08 16.50 -14.62
CA VAL A 484 13.79 17.65 -15.47
C VAL A 484 12.57 17.33 -16.33
N VAL A 485 11.48 18.05 -16.09
CA VAL A 485 10.22 17.93 -16.85
C VAL A 485 9.95 19.26 -17.56
N PRO A 486 9.76 19.28 -18.89
CA PRO A 486 9.42 20.51 -19.60
C PRO A 486 8.02 21.01 -19.22
N GLU A 487 7.91 22.28 -18.83
CA GLU A 487 6.62 22.94 -18.58
C GLU A 487 5.72 22.89 -19.82
N GLY A 488 4.41 22.71 -19.62
CA GLY A 488 3.43 22.62 -20.71
C GLY A 488 3.57 21.35 -21.57
N SER A 489 4.46 20.42 -21.20
CA SER A 489 4.45 19.06 -21.74
C SER A 489 3.29 18.26 -21.15
N ARG A 490 2.97 17.13 -21.76
CA ARG A 490 1.97 16.20 -21.18
C ARG A 490 2.38 15.62 -19.83
N LEU A 491 3.63 15.80 -19.40
CA LEU A 491 4.17 15.35 -18.11
C LEU A 491 4.16 16.48 -17.05
N ALA A 492 3.76 17.68 -17.45
CA ALA A 492 3.51 18.84 -16.59
C ALA A 492 2.32 19.63 -17.15
N PRO A 493 1.11 19.03 -17.20
CA PRO A 493 -0.07 19.68 -17.73
C PRO A 493 -0.51 20.86 -16.87
N THR A 494 -1.14 21.83 -17.51
CA THR A 494 -1.75 23.00 -16.87
C THR A 494 -3.27 22.85 -16.82
N HIS A 495 -3.87 23.32 -15.73
CA HIS A 495 -5.32 23.38 -15.60
C HIS A 495 -5.96 24.12 -16.78
N PRO A 496 -7.06 23.62 -17.39
CA PRO A 496 -7.95 22.54 -16.92
C PRO A 496 -7.75 21.17 -17.59
N ALA A 497 -6.57 20.80 -18.10
CA ALA A 497 -6.37 19.55 -18.84
C ALA A 497 -6.89 18.28 -18.12
N ALA A 498 -7.54 17.37 -18.85
CA ALA A 498 -7.87 16.03 -18.36
C ALA A 498 -6.59 15.20 -18.08
N VAL A 499 -6.61 14.37 -17.02
CA VAL A 499 -5.43 13.62 -16.56
C VAL A 499 -5.69 12.15 -16.17
N VAL A 500 -6.92 11.64 -16.26
CA VAL A 500 -7.25 10.33 -15.70
C VAL A 500 -6.42 9.18 -16.30
N ALA A 501 -6.17 9.18 -17.61
CA ALA A 501 -5.29 8.21 -18.26
C ALA A 501 -3.79 8.49 -18.02
N GLY A 502 -3.46 9.68 -17.50
CA GLY A 502 -2.13 10.04 -17.01
C GLY A 502 -1.62 9.10 -15.93
N ASN A 503 -2.44 8.88 -14.90
CA ASN A 503 -2.08 8.06 -13.75
C ASN A 503 -1.94 6.57 -14.11
N VAL A 504 -2.75 6.06 -15.03
CA VAL A 504 -2.84 4.61 -15.29
C VAL A 504 -2.12 4.14 -16.55
N GLU A 505 -2.10 4.93 -17.63
CA GLU A 505 -1.45 4.56 -18.90
C GLU A 505 -0.14 5.30 -19.12
N THR A 506 -0.11 6.60 -18.86
CA THR A 506 1.09 7.41 -19.10
C THR A 506 2.18 7.09 -18.09
N SER A 507 1.82 6.82 -16.84
CA SER A 507 2.76 6.34 -15.80
C SER A 507 3.49 5.07 -16.24
N GLN A 508 2.78 4.08 -16.79
CA GLN A 508 3.36 2.85 -17.34
C GLN A 508 4.33 3.16 -18.49
N ALA A 509 3.95 4.06 -19.40
CA ALA A 509 4.83 4.46 -20.50
C ALA A 509 6.08 5.23 -20.02
N ILE A 510 6.01 6.03 -18.95
CA ILE A 510 7.19 6.66 -18.33
C ILE A 510 8.12 5.57 -17.76
N THR A 511 7.56 4.63 -17.01
CA THR A 511 8.32 3.50 -16.45
C THR A 511 8.99 2.66 -17.54
N GLY A 512 8.26 2.33 -18.60
CA GLY A 512 8.78 1.64 -19.77
C GLY A 512 9.90 2.42 -20.47
N ALA A 513 9.75 3.74 -20.63
CA ALA A 513 10.79 4.59 -21.20
C ALA A 513 12.08 4.60 -20.37
N LEU A 514 11.95 4.64 -19.03
CA LEU A 514 13.06 4.61 -18.10
C LEU A 514 13.79 3.26 -18.15
N PHE A 515 13.07 2.14 -18.08
CA PHE A 515 13.67 0.80 -18.18
C PHE A 515 14.35 0.57 -19.53
N ALA A 516 13.74 1.06 -20.62
CA ALA A 516 14.34 1.01 -21.94
C ALA A 516 15.65 1.83 -22.01
N ALA A 517 15.66 3.04 -21.45
CA ALA A 517 16.85 3.89 -21.43
C ALA A 517 17.99 3.28 -20.60
N LEU A 518 17.65 2.57 -19.51
CA LEU A 518 18.62 1.87 -18.66
C LEU A 518 19.07 0.52 -19.24
N GLY A 519 18.32 -0.06 -20.19
CA GLY A 519 18.67 -1.34 -20.82
C GLY A 519 18.49 -2.58 -19.92
N VAL A 520 17.68 -2.48 -18.87
CA VAL A 520 17.64 -3.50 -17.79
C VAL A 520 16.63 -4.62 -18.03
N GLN A 521 15.49 -4.34 -18.66
CA GLN A 521 14.45 -5.32 -18.96
C GLN A 521 13.68 -4.98 -20.25
N ALA A 522 13.00 -5.96 -20.83
CA ALA A 522 12.01 -5.76 -21.88
C ALA A 522 10.74 -5.11 -21.31
N GLU A 523 9.90 -4.56 -22.18
CA GLU A 523 8.64 -3.95 -21.75
C GLU A 523 7.69 -5.00 -21.18
N GLY A 524 6.95 -4.64 -20.13
CA GLY A 524 5.79 -5.43 -19.70
C GLY A 524 4.61 -5.23 -20.64
N SER A 525 3.40 -5.21 -20.09
CA SER A 525 2.22 -4.83 -20.85
C SER A 525 2.22 -3.35 -21.24
N GLY A 526 2.92 -2.50 -20.47
CA GLY A 526 2.96 -1.05 -20.63
C GLY A 526 1.58 -0.37 -20.43
N THR A 527 0.63 -1.05 -19.81
CA THR A 527 -0.76 -0.61 -19.59
C THR A 527 -1.37 -1.34 -18.41
N MET A 528 -2.24 -0.66 -17.65
CA MET A 528 -3.02 -1.29 -16.58
C MET A 528 -4.31 -1.96 -17.09
N ASN A 529 -4.63 -1.81 -18.39
CA ASN A 529 -5.85 -2.33 -19.02
C ASN A 529 -7.11 -1.96 -18.22
N ASN A 530 -7.34 -0.67 -18.02
CA ASN A 530 -8.45 -0.20 -17.21
C ASN A 530 -9.76 -0.48 -17.90
N VAL A 531 -10.71 -0.98 -17.12
CA VAL A 531 -12.09 -1.23 -17.51
C VAL A 531 -12.97 -0.57 -16.49
N THR A 532 -13.84 0.32 -16.95
CA THR A 532 -14.97 0.81 -16.16
C THR A 532 -16.25 0.45 -16.84
N PHE A 533 -17.27 0.17 -16.02
CA PHE A 533 -18.62 0.07 -16.51
C PHE A 533 -19.60 0.52 -15.45
N GLY A 534 -20.79 0.92 -15.89
CA GLY A 534 -21.84 1.25 -14.97
C GLY A 534 -23.04 1.94 -15.59
N ASN A 535 -23.93 2.34 -14.69
CA ASN A 535 -25.12 3.15 -14.93
C ASN A 535 -25.37 4.04 -13.69
N GLU A 536 -26.57 4.60 -13.54
CA GLU A 536 -26.91 5.43 -12.38
C GLU A 536 -26.85 4.67 -11.03
N ARG A 537 -27.01 3.34 -11.04
CA ARG A 537 -27.08 2.52 -9.83
C ARG A 537 -25.79 1.79 -9.51
N HIS A 538 -25.05 1.37 -10.53
CA HIS A 538 -23.86 0.55 -10.39
C HIS A 538 -22.66 1.24 -11.05
N GLN A 539 -21.54 1.32 -10.35
CA GLN A 539 -20.28 1.86 -10.87
C GLN A 539 -19.15 0.91 -10.50
N TYR A 540 -18.40 0.47 -11.50
CA TYR A 540 -17.31 -0.48 -11.36
C TYR A 540 -16.05 0.01 -12.06
N TYR A 541 -14.92 -0.24 -11.41
CA TYR A 541 -13.58 0.03 -11.95
C TYR A 541 -12.66 -1.15 -11.63
N GLU A 542 -11.91 -1.59 -12.66
CA GLU A 542 -10.93 -2.67 -12.58
C GLU A 542 -9.71 -2.41 -13.47
N THR A 543 -8.53 -2.83 -13.00
CA THR A 543 -7.32 -2.99 -13.81
C THR A 543 -7.10 -4.47 -14.11
N VAL A 544 -6.85 -4.83 -15.37
CA VAL A 544 -6.69 -6.24 -15.78
C VAL A 544 -5.21 -6.58 -15.97
N GLY A 545 -4.75 -7.57 -15.19
CA GLY A 545 -3.37 -8.08 -15.25
C GLY A 545 -2.97 -8.60 -16.65
N SER A 546 -1.67 -8.61 -16.90
CA SER A 546 -1.13 -8.85 -18.24
C SER A 546 0.28 -9.43 -18.19
N GLY A 547 0.95 -9.59 -19.33
CA GLY A 547 2.28 -10.20 -19.39
C GLY A 547 3.38 -9.24 -18.93
N SER A 548 4.22 -9.66 -17.97
CA SER A 548 5.38 -8.88 -17.55
C SER A 548 6.55 -9.00 -18.54
N GLY A 549 7.46 -8.03 -18.49
CA GLY A 549 8.68 -8.03 -19.29
C GLY A 549 9.66 -9.10 -18.82
N ALA A 550 10.45 -9.64 -19.75
CA ALA A 550 11.59 -10.50 -19.42
C ALA A 550 12.86 -9.68 -19.19
N GLY A 551 13.79 -10.20 -18.41
CA GLY A 551 15.10 -9.59 -18.18
C GLY A 551 16.24 -10.60 -18.22
N ASP A 552 17.46 -10.16 -17.95
CA ASP A 552 18.60 -11.06 -17.93
C ASP A 552 18.56 -12.00 -16.72
N GLY A 553 18.24 -13.26 -16.96
CA GLY A 553 18.17 -14.29 -15.93
C GLY A 553 16.75 -14.76 -15.60
N TYR A 554 15.71 -14.13 -16.18
CA TYR A 554 14.32 -14.45 -15.82
C TYR A 554 13.32 -14.25 -16.96
N HIS A 555 12.34 -15.16 -17.02
CA HIS A 555 11.14 -15.02 -17.86
C HIS A 555 10.18 -13.98 -17.29
N GLY A 556 9.36 -13.39 -18.14
CA GLY A 556 8.20 -12.62 -17.69
C GLY A 556 7.11 -13.54 -17.11
N ALA A 557 6.40 -13.04 -16.10
CA ALA A 557 5.23 -13.70 -15.52
C ALA A 557 3.97 -13.36 -16.33
N SER A 558 3.10 -14.35 -16.52
CA SER A 558 1.83 -14.17 -17.26
C SER A 558 0.71 -13.69 -16.33
N VAL A 559 -0.14 -12.78 -16.82
CA VAL A 559 -1.37 -12.30 -16.15
C VAL A 559 -1.12 -11.79 -14.73
N VAL A 560 -0.16 -10.87 -14.57
CA VAL A 560 0.12 -10.19 -13.30
C VAL A 560 -0.01 -8.67 -13.46
N GLN A 561 -0.25 -7.98 -12.35
CA GLN A 561 -0.05 -6.53 -12.31
C GLN A 561 1.44 -6.22 -12.29
N THR A 562 1.84 -5.17 -13.00
CA THR A 562 3.24 -4.76 -13.07
C THR A 562 3.39 -3.26 -12.86
N HIS A 563 4.52 -2.89 -12.27
CA HIS A 563 4.98 -1.50 -12.17
C HIS A 563 4.05 -0.58 -11.40
N MET A 564 3.33 0.31 -12.08
CA MET A 564 2.58 1.40 -11.46
C MET A 564 1.31 0.95 -10.74
N THR A 565 1.01 -0.35 -10.73
CA THR A 565 -0.09 -0.95 -9.97
C THR A 565 0.31 -2.31 -9.40
N ASN A 566 -0.28 -2.63 -8.24
CA ASN A 566 -0.20 -3.94 -7.59
C ASN A 566 -1.56 -4.35 -7.00
N SER A 567 -2.65 -3.82 -7.56
CA SER A 567 -4.00 -4.11 -7.07
C SER A 567 -4.39 -5.57 -7.32
N ARG A 568 -5.27 -6.10 -6.46
CA ARG A 568 -5.92 -7.38 -6.74
C ARG A 568 -7.00 -7.20 -7.81
N LEU A 569 -7.26 -8.28 -8.52
CA LEU A 569 -8.47 -8.41 -9.33
C LEU A 569 -9.68 -8.55 -8.41
N THR A 570 -10.88 -8.13 -8.84
CA THR A 570 -12.09 -8.48 -8.10
C THR A 570 -12.34 -9.97 -8.22
N ASP A 571 -12.61 -10.63 -7.10
CA ASP A 571 -13.01 -12.03 -7.08
C ASP A 571 -14.26 -12.23 -7.97
N PRO A 572 -14.29 -13.25 -8.85
CA PRO A 572 -15.43 -13.50 -9.72
C PRO A 572 -16.78 -13.59 -9.00
N GLU A 573 -16.84 -14.24 -7.83
CA GLU A 573 -18.10 -14.40 -7.09
C GLU A 573 -18.55 -13.06 -6.51
N VAL A 574 -17.62 -12.25 -6.01
CA VAL A 574 -17.91 -10.89 -5.54
C VAL A 574 -18.36 -9.99 -6.69
N LEU A 575 -17.72 -10.10 -7.86
CA LEU A 575 -18.05 -9.35 -9.06
C LEU A 575 -19.50 -9.64 -9.50
N GLU A 576 -19.84 -10.91 -9.68
CA GLU A 576 -21.17 -11.35 -10.12
C GLU A 576 -22.26 -11.12 -9.07
N TRP A 577 -21.90 -11.13 -7.78
CA TRP A 577 -22.84 -10.87 -6.70
C TRP A 577 -23.20 -9.38 -6.56
N ARG A 578 -22.22 -8.49 -6.77
CA ARG A 578 -22.39 -7.04 -6.56
C ARG A 578 -22.76 -6.27 -7.82
N TYR A 579 -22.49 -6.81 -9.00
CA TYR A 579 -22.69 -6.11 -10.26
C TYR A 579 -23.47 -6.98 -11.26
N PRO A 580 -24.28 -6.36 -12.14
CA PRO A 580 -25.10 -7.07 -13.11
C PRO A 580 -24.27 -7.52 -14.33
N VAL A 581 -23.26 -8.35 -14.06
CA VAL A 581 -22.37 -8.95 -15.06
C VAL A 581 -22.11 -10.42 -14.71
N LEU A 582 -21.78 -11.22 -15.72
CA LEU A 582 -21.32 -12.60 -15.59
C LEU A 582 -19.92 -12.72 -16.21
N LEU A 583 -18.96 -13.28 -15.45
CA LEU A 583 -17.62 -13.54 -15.94
C LEU A 583 -17.61 -14.87 -16.71
N ARG A 584 -17.71 -14.80 -18.04
CA ARG A 584 -17.75 -15.98 -18.91
C ARG A 584 -16.41 -16.65 -19.09
N GLU A 585 -15.33 -15.88 -19.06
CA GLU A 585 -13.97 -16.39 -19.23
C GLU A 585 -12.97 -15.46 -18.55
N PHE A 586 -11.99 -16.05 -17.86
CA PHE A 586 -10.75 -15.40 -17.48
C PHE A 586 -9.59 -16.39 -17.62
N ALA A 587 -8.76 -16.20 -18.63
CA ALA A 587 -7.75 -17.18 -19.03
C ALA A 587 -6.45 -16.52 -19.49
N VAL A 588 -5.35 -17.28 -19.44
CA VAL A 588 -4.06 -16.85 -20.00
C VAL A 588 -4.12 -16.88 -21.53
N ARG A 589 -3.75 -15.78 -22.18
CA ARG A 589 -3.65 -15.64 -23.64
C ARG A 589 -2.33 -16.24 -24.14
N GLN A 590 -2.28 -17.57 -24.17
CA GLN A 590 -1.08 -18.35 -24.48
C GLN A 590 -0.41 -17.92 -25.80
N GLY A 591 0.90 -17.70 -25.76
CA GLY A 591 1.71 -17.35 -26.93
C GLY A 591 1.64 -15.88 -27.34
N SER A 592 1.16 -15.00 -26.46
CA SER A 592 1.17 -13.55 -26.65
C SER A 592 2.49 -12.91 -26.18
N GLY A 593 3.24 -13.56 -25.31
CA GLY A 593 4.55 -13.12 -24.84
C GLY A 593 5.64 -13.18 -25.92
N GLY A 594 6.50 -12.17 -25.92
CA GLY A 594 7.61 -12.03 -26.86
C GLY A 594 8.66 -13.14 -26.71
N ALA A 595 9.14 -13.65 -27.84
CA ALA A 595 10.19 -14.68 -27.85
C ALA A 595 11.57 -14.10 -27.49
N GLY A 596 12.37 -14.84 -26.75
CA GLY A 596 13.76 -14.50 -26.43
C GLY A 596 14.47 -15.71 -25.82
N ARG A 597 15.73 -15.53 -25.41
CA ARG A 597 16.35 -16.48 -24.47
C ARG A 597 15.47 -16.59 -23.22
N TRP A 598 15.02 -15.44 -22.75
CA TRP A 598 13.98 -15.31 -21.76
C TRP A 598 12.71 -14.81 -22.44
N ARG A 599 11.64 -15.61 -22.41
CA ARG A 599 10.30 -15.26 -22.91
C ARG A 599 9.63 -14.20 -22.04
N GLY A 600 8.94 -13.25 -22.67
CA GLY A 600 8.01 -12.36 -21.99
C GLY A 600 6.75 -13.10 -21.52
N GLY A 601 6.05 -12.53 -20.53
CA GLY A 601 4.82 -13.10 -20.00
C GLY A 601 3.67 -13.02 -20.99
N ASP A 602 2.74 -13.98 -20.91
CA ASP A 602 1.51 -13.94 -21.69
C ASP A 602 0.47 -13.01 -21.05
N GLY A 603 -0.31 -12.33 -21.90
CA GLY A 603 -1.48 -11.56 -21.50
C GLY A 603 -2.66 -12.43 -21.08
N ALA A 604 -3.83 -11.82 -20.96
CA ALA A 604 -5.07 -12.43 -20.50
C ALA A 604 -6.20 -12.26 -21.52
N VAL A 605 -7.17 -13.17 -21.46
CA VAL A 605 -8.50 -13.04 -22.07
C VAL A 605 -9.50 -12.89 -20.94
N ARG A 606 -10.32 -11.84 -20.96
CA ARG A 606 -11.41 -11.59 -20.00
C ARG A 606 -12.71 -11.31 -20.74
N ARG A 607 -13.78 -12.05 -20.43
CA ARG A 607 -15.10 -11.94 -21.07
C ARG A 607 -16.18 -11.64 -20.02
N LEU A 608 -16.79 -10.46 -20.11
CA LEU A 608 -17.83 -9.99 -19.18
C LEU A 608 -19.14 -9.82 -19.96
N GLU A 609 -20.14 -10.65 -19.66
CA GLU A 609 -21.49 -10.53 -20.21
C GLU A 609 -22.34 -9.64 -19.30
N PHE A 610 -23.04 -8.67 -19.87
CA PHE A 610 -23.86 -7.71 -19.13
C PHE A 610 -25.30 -8.20 -19.00
N THR A 611 -25.92 -7.95 -17.84
CA THR A 611 -27.33 -8.31 -17.59
C THR A 611 -28.25 -7.10 -17.43
N GLU A 612 -27.67 -5.89 -17.44
CA GLU A 612 -28.37 -4.60 -17.48
C GLU A 612 -27.76 -3.68 -18.55
N PRO A 613 -28.51 -2.69 -19.07
CA PRO A 613 -27.93 -1.64 -19.90
C PRO A 613 -26.86 -0.84 -19.14
N MET A 614 -25.69 -0.71 -19.75
CA MET A 614 -24.53 -0.04 -19.15
C MET A 614 -23.72 0.76 -20.16
N THR A 615 -22.94 1.70 -19.66
CA THR A 615 -21.83 2.31 -20.39
C THR A 615 -20.55 1.60 -19.99
N VAL A 616 -19.78 1.13 -20.96
CA VAL A 616 -18.44 0.57 -20.78
C VAL A 616 -17.43 1.58 -21.31
N SER A 617 -16.35 1.80 -20.55
CA SER A 617 -15.18 2.56 -21.00
C SER A 617 -13.91 1.74 -20.76
N THR A 618 -12.97 1.85 -21.70
CA THR A 618 -11.64 1.26 -21.54
C THR A 618 -10.58 2.34 -21.69
N LEU A 619 -9.59 2.35 -20.80
CA LEU A 619 -8.33 3.11 -20.96
C LEU A 619 -7.19 2.10 -21.03
N SER A 620 -6.59 1.96 -22.21
CA SER A 620 -5.59 0.93 -22.43
C SER A 620 -4.63 1.26 -23.59
N GLY A 621 -3.34 0.97 -23.39
CA GLY A 621 -2.27 1.11 -24.39
C GLY A 621 -1.95 -0.19 -25.14
N HIS A 622 -0.98 -0.18 -26.05
CA HIS A 622 -0.51 -1.37 -26.78
C HIS A 622 -1.56 -2.13 -27.62
N ARG A 623 -2.54 -1.40 -28.15
CA ARG A 623 -3.47 -1.83 -29.20
C ARG A 623 -2.95 -1.45 -30.60
N ARG A 624 -1.96 -0.55 -30.69
CA ARG A 624 -1.28 -0.16 -31.94
C ARG A 624 0.23 -0.36 -31.94
N VAL A 625 0.93 -0.01 -30.87
CA VAL A 625 2.39 -0.15 -30.72
C VAL A 625 2.69 -1.38 -29.86
N ARG A 626 3.51 -2.31 -30.35
CA ARG A 626 3.85 -3.53 -29.59
C ARG A 626 4.77 -3.22 -28.40
N PRO A 627 4.62 -3.90 -27.24
CA PRO A 627 5.60 -3.84 -26.15
C PRO A 627 6.97 -4.31 -26.64
N TYR A 628 8.03 -3.51 -26.43
CA TYR A 628 9.34 -3.80 -27.01
C TYR A 628 10.02 -4.99 -26.33
N GLY A 629 10.80 -5.75 -27.12
CA GLY A 629 11.78 -6.70 -26.58
C GLY A 629 13.11 -6.01 -26.28
N MET A 630 13.96 -6.65 -25.49
CA MET A 630 15.26 -6.10 -25.06
C MET A 630 16.41 -7.05 -25.42
N ALA A 631 17.60 -6.49 -25.66
CA ALA A 631 18.83 -7.25 -25.93
C ALA A 631 18.69 -8.31 -27.07
N GLY A 632 17.86 -8.03 -28.08
CA GLY A 632 17.60 -8.95 -29.21
C GLY A 632 16.40 -9.89 -29.02
N GLY A 633 15.64 -9.74 -27.92
CA GLY A 633 14.33 -10.37 -27.77
C GLY A 633 13.25 -9.72 -28.65
N SER A 634 12.20 -10.48 -28.95
CA SER A 634 11.08 -10.06 -29.79
C SER A 634 10.02 -9.30 -28.97
N PRO A 635 9.31 -8.34 -29.60
CA PRO A 635 8.16 -7.69 -29.00
C PRO A 635 7.05 -8.67 -28.59
N GLY A 636 6.25 -8.29 -27.58
CA GLY A 636 5.00 -8.96 -27.25
C GLY A 636 3.89 -8.68 -28.29
N GLU A 637 2.83 -9.48 -28.27
CA GLU A 637 1.65 -9.26 -29.11
C GLU A 637 0.79 -8.09 -28.60
N LEU A 638 0.05 -7.45 -29.51
CA LEU A 638 -0.88 -6.36 -29.20
C LEU A 638 -2.09 -6.88 -28.40
N GLY A 639 -2.64 -6.00 -27.57
CA GLY A 639 -3.97 -6.19 -26.97
C GLY A 639 -5.09 -5.82 -27.94
N ARG A 640 -6.33 -6.21 -27.60
CA ARG A 640 -7.54 -5.94 -28.37
C ARG A 640 -8.75 -5.87 -27.45
N ASN A 641 -9.66 -4.94 -27.72
CA ASN A 641 -10.92 -4.79 -27.00
C ASN A 641 -12.06 -4.89 -28.01
N ARG A 642 -13.14 -5.62 -27.70
CA ARG A 642 -14.33 -5.69 -28.55
C ARG A 642 -15.59 -5.95 -27.73
N VAL A 643 -16.74 -5.62 -28.29
CA VAL A 643 -18.05 -6.03 -27.77
C VAL A 643 -18.66 -7.02 -28.74
N GLU A 644 -18.97 -8.21 -28.26
CA GLU A 644 -19.79 -9.20 -28.95
C GLU A 644 -21.25 -8.93 -28.57
N ARG A 645 -22.08 -8.58 -29.56
CA ARG A 645 -23.48 -8.20 -29.37
C ARG A 645 -24.36 -9.43 -29.24
N ALA A 646 -25.49 -9.30 -28.54
CA ALA A 646 -26.48 -10.37 -28.40
C ALA A 646 -27.05 -10.87 -29.74
N ASP A 647 -27.03 -10.02 -30.79
CA ASP A 647 -27.44 -10.38 -32.16
C ASP A 647 -26.36 -11.15 -32.96
N GLY A 648 -25.20 -11.40 -32.35
CA GLY A 648 -24.06 -12.09 -32.94
C GLY A 648 -23.08 -11.18 -33.70
N SER A 649 -23.37 -9.88 -33.83
CA SER A 649 -22.41 -8.92 -34.40
C SER A 649 -21.26 -8.62 -33.44
N THR A 650 -20.16 -8.07 -33.96
CA THR A 650 -18.98 -7.72 -33.15
C THR A 650 -18.53 -6.31 -33.49
N VAL A 651 -18.31 -5.50 -32.45
CA VAL A 651 -17.82 -4.13 -32.57
C VAL A 651 -16.44 -4.03 -31.93
N GLU A 652 -15.44 -3.66 -32.72
CA GLU A 652 -14.11 -3.36 -32.18
C GLU A 652 -14.14 -2.07 -31.36
N LEU A 653 -13.49 -2.11 -30.20
CA LEU A 653 -13.32 -0.95 -29.34
C LEU A 653 -11.86 -0.50 -29.41
N ALA A 654 -11.64 0.81 -29.51
CA ALA A 654 -10.30 1.37 -29.43
C ALA A 654 -9.67 1.10 -28.06
N GLY A 655 -8.33 1.23 -27.96
CA GLY A 655 -7.64 1.10 -26.67
C GLY A 655 -8.14 2.11 -25.63
N CYS A 656 -8.45 3.33 -26.08
CA CYS A 656 -9.18 4.33 -25.31
C CYS A 656 -10.53 4.57 -26.00
N GLY A 657 -11.62 4.13 -25.39
CA GLY A 657 -12.95 4.28 -25.98
C GLY A 657 -14.08 3.88 -25.05
N SER A 658 -15.29 4.31 -25.40
CA SER A 658 -16.52 4.01 -24.67
C SER A 658 -17.60 3.49 -25.60
N THR A 659 -18.48 2.65 -25.08
CA THR A 659 -19.64 2.15 -25.82
C THR A 659 -20.77 1.78 -24.86
N HIS A 660 -22.01 1.84 -25.35
CA HIS A 660 -23.15 1.30 -24.64
C HIS A 660 -23.26 -0.20 -24.90
N VAL A 661 -23.66 -0.94 -23.88
CA VAL A 661 -23.92 -2.38 -23.92
C VAL A 661 -25.33 -2.65 -23.41
N GLU A 662 -25.98 -3.63 -24.02
CA GLU A 662 -27.32 -4.10 -23.65
C GLU A 662 -27.24 -5.47 -22.96
N PRO A 663 -28.30 -5.93 -22.27
CA PRO A 663 -28.34 -7.27 -21.70
C PRO A 663 -28.04 -8.35 -22.74
N GLY A 664 -27.08 -9.24 -22.44
CA GLY A 664 -26.59 -10.29 -23.33
C GLY A 664 -25.37 -9.89 -24.18
N ASP A 665 -25.01 -8.60 -24.25
CA ASP A 665 -23.75 -8.18 -24.86
C ASP A 665 -22.56 -8.61 -23.98
N THR A 666 -21.43 -8.94 -24.60
CA THR A 666 -20.20 -9.36 -23.92
C THR A 666 -19.02 -8.46 -24.28
N LEU A 667 -18.42 -7.80 -23.29
CA LEU A 667 -17.12 -7.15 -23.45
C LEU A 667 -16.02 -8.22 -23.41
N VAL A 668 -15.17 -8.23 -24.43
CA VAL A 668 -14.00 -9.10 -24.51
C VAL A 668 -12.73 -8.27 -24.54
N ILE A 669 -11.85 -8.54 -23.59
CA ILE A 669 -10.55 -7.89 -23.45
C ILE A 669 -9.46 -8.93 -23.63
N GLU A 670 -8.60 -8.69 -24.60
CA GLU A 670 -7.34 -9.40 -24.78
C GLU A 670 -6.22 -8.44 -24.39
N THR A 671 -5.55 -8.70 -23.27
CA THR A 671 -4.42 -7.85 -22.83
C THR A 671 -3.17 -8.18 -23.64
N PRO A 672 -2.24 -7.22 -23.84
CA PRO A 672 -0.99 -7.47 -24.57
C PRO A 672 -0.11 -8.49 -23.84
N GLY A 673 0.89 -9.05 -24.54
CA GLY A 673 1.96 -9.83 -23.90
C GLY A 673 3.18 -8.98 -23.59
N GLY A 674 4.04 -9.42 -22.68
CA GLY A 674 5.31 -8.75 -22.38
C GLY A 674 6.38 -9.04 -23.44
N GLY A 675 7.38 -8.18 -23.56
CA GLY A 675 8.53 -8.36 -24.46
C GLY A 675 9.51 -9.45 -23.98
N GLY A 676 10.16 -10.12 -24.94
CA GLY A 676 11.23 -11.08 -24.66
C GLY A 676 12.59 -10.42 -24.45
N TYR A 677 13.52 -11.15 -23.82
CA TYR A 677 14.90 -10.71 -23.57
C TYR A 677 15.92 -11.68 -24.19
N GLY A 678 16.91 -11.12 -24.89
CA GLY A 678 17.99 -11.89 -25.51
C GLY A 678 17.57 -12.62 -26.79
N PRO A 679 18.51 -13.02 -27.65
CA PRO A 679 18.20 -13.77 -28.87
C PRO A 679 17.53 -15.11 -28.53
N ALA A 680 16.45 -15.44 -29.24
CA ALA A 680 15.78 -16.73 -29.10
C ALA A 680 16.73 -17.89 -29.43
N SER A 681 16.73 -18.94 -28.62
CA SER A 681 17.53 -20.14 -28.94
C SER A 681 16.95 -20.83 -30.19
N THR A 682 17.80 -21.09 -31.18
CA THR A 682 17.42 -21.71 -32.46
C THR A 682 17.09 -23.21 -32.35
N SER A 683 17.00 -23.79 -31.15
CA SER A 683 16.96 -25.26 -30.96
C SER A 683 15.58 -25.91 -30.85
N ALA A 684 14.46 -25.16 -30.89
CA ALA A 684 13.12 -25.73 -30.63
C ALA A 684 12.32 -26.18 -31.87
N ARG A 685 12.92 -26.31 -33.06
CA ARG A 685 12.20 -26.71 -34.30
C ARG A 685 12.31 -28.20 -34.67
N ARG A 686 12.85 -29.05 -33.80
CA ARG A 686 12.97 -30.50 -34.03
C ARG A 686 12.41 -31.34 -32.88
N ARG A 687 11.11 -31.23 -32.59
CA ARG A 687 10.28 -32.34 -32.07
C ARG A 687 8.85 -32.10 -32.56
N ARG A 688 8.52 -32.70 -33.70
CA ARG A 688 7.16 -33.06 -34.09
C ARG A 688 6.99 -34.54 -33.80
#